data_AF-A0A1H0NMH9-F1
#
_entry.id   AF-A0A1H0NMH9-F1
#
_cell.length_a   1.000
_cell.length_b   1.000
_cell.length_c   1.000
_cell.angle_alpha   90.00
_cell.angle_beta   90.00
_cell.angle_gamma   90.00
#
_symmetry.space_group_name_H-M   'P 1'
#
loop_
_entity.id
_entity.type
_entity.pdbx_description
1 polymer ?
#
loop_
_entity_poly.entity_id
_entity_poly.type
_entity_poly.pdbx_seq_one_letter_code
_entity_poly.pdbx_strand_id
1 'polypeptide(L)'
;MKSHVKWALSGAAIAALAACGGDGGSPVAVAPASSTVALTVMDGLIQGATVCLDVNGNSSCDASEPQGTSGADGKVSFSVPNTDLGKYPVVAVVGPGAIDMDDPSTPITAATAYTLTAPADQTAVVSPLTTLVQLLVASQGLSTTAAAAAVQSQAGLSNSPMANYVATPDSQAANAARVLVAAIQSQTSTLATPSLTKAEIQKAILDNASNLLAAAVLAGSDDAVVTACAVKTSDACKTAIANAVATVVADAGLTPTTVAAAVELAKAPAVTESATPVASFALDWVNAGDSSNWYTRIFTSTAAENTPDANGLVRYRSIRHARVAGVDTEWVRSNDPTRAGDLHWSGSAWVGCTIGFQNTSTVRDAQGRSSYNFCDSSEKGSSQRVTTSIEGKTMADVFALIQATRTGGSNWGKAPTWFTGTVTASVGSATFPADSKLQVQNSVTTEVAIAYDVQSDNIVTVADADVAAGGDAVANSGVACNTAQANNASQAVTLETVIARNPGTPCSYAAGTLTGLNGQTFSSLTPNTAWGNTTTSMGNLGSAALGTSSTATGYYTGNKRLRVSFAGGSSNAVTFYTCLQRSINGSTRNCTTVGTGTYTITTLGDARVMTFSALPAAFAALTYDRVFVERAGQVYWGYKDKLSSYKVVRLNGTAGNAVLSQLGLPTFTP
;
A
#
# COMPACT_ATOMS: atom_id res chain seq x y z
N MET A 1 -22.52 -20.17 52.31
CA MET A 1 -23.92 -20.26 51.88
C MET A 1 -23.96 -21.00 50.56
N LYS A 2 -24.50 -22.23 50.58
CA LYS A 2 -24.67 -23.10 49.41
C LYS A 2 -26.12 -22.99 48.96
N SER A 3 -26.39 -22.87 47.66
CA SER A 3 -27.59 -23.48 47.08
C SER A 3 -27.42 -23.70 45.58
N HIS A 4 -27.23 -24.97 45.22
CA HIS A 4 -27.59 -25.50 43.90
C HIS A 4 -29.12 -25.49 43.78
N VAL A 5 -29.64 -25.17 42.60
CA VAL A 5 -31.05 -25.37 42.27
C VAL A 5 -31.12 -26.24 41.01
N LYS A 6 -31.51 -27.50 41.22
CA LYS A 6 -32.00 -28.44 40.22
C LYS A 6 -33.52 -28.24 40.12
N TRP A 7 -34.08 -28.24 38.92
CA TRP A 7 -35.52 -28.49 38.73
C TRP A 7 -35.71 -29.72 37.86
N ALA A 8 -36.50 -30.64 38.40
CA ALA A 8 -36.86 -31.93 37.84
C ALA A 8 -38.27 -31.87 37.23
N LEU A 9 -38.51 -32.80 36.30
CA LEU A 9 -39.77 -33.15 35.64
C LEU A 9 -40.90 -33.54 36.62
N SER A 10 -42.14 -33.25 36.21
CA SER A 10 -43.41 -34.00 36.40
C SER A 10 -44.46 -33.28 35.53
N GLY A 11 -45.35 -33.87 34.72
CA GLY A 11 -45.87 -35.22 34.60
C GLY A 11 -47.40 -35.20 34.82
N ALA A 12 -48.21 -35.33 33.76
CA ALA A 12 -49.61 -35.85 33.69
C ALA A 12 -50.26 -35.42 32.35
N ALA A 13 -50.50 -36.31 31.37
CA ALA A 13 -51.65 -37.22 31.21
C ALA A 13 -52.93 -36.50 30.72
N ILE A 14 -53.80 -36.94 29.80
CA ILE A 14 -53.96 -38.00 28.76
C ILE A 14 -55.36 -37.74 28.13
N ALA A 15 -55.63 -38.26 26.91
CA ALA A 15 -56.94 -38.62 26.30
C ALA A 15 -57.33 -37.77 25.08
N ALA A 16 -56.99 -38.15 23.84
CA ALA A 16 -57.49 -39.26 23.02
C ALA A 16 -58.84 -38.95 22.32
N LEU A 17 -58.82 -38.95 20.97
CA LEU A 17 -59.80 -39.66 20.14
C LEU A 17 -59.22 -39.89 18.72
N ALA A 18 -59.61 -41.01 18.14
CA ALA A 18 -58.91 -41.77 17.12
C ALA A 18 -59.26 -41.40 15.67
N ALA A 19 -58.33 -41.66 14.75
CA ALA A 19 -58.64 -42.15 13.41
C ALA A 19 -57.53 -43.08 12.91
N CYS A 20 -57.99 -44.18 12.33
CA CYS A 20 -57.27 -45.34 11.84
C CYS A 20 -56.65 -45.09 10.45
N GLY A 21 -55.50 -45.72 10.15
CA GLY A 21 -55.00 -45.87 8.79
C GLY A 21 -53.47 -45.91 8.73
N GLY A 22 -52.88 -47.11 8.72
CA GLY A 22 -51.44 -47.30 8.60
C GLY A 22 -50.91 -47.10 7.18
N ASP A 23 -49.65 -46.68 7.07
CA ASP A 23 -48.63 -47.33 6.25
C ASP A 23 -47.23 -46.88 6.75
N GLY A 24 -46.24 -47.75 6.65
CA GLY A 24 -44.90 -47.58 7.20
C GLY A 24 -44.09 -46.50 6.49
N GLY A 25 -44.16 -45.26 6.96
CA GLY A 25 -43.25 -44.19 6.56
C GLY A 25 -42.11 -44.04 7.57
N SER A 26 -40.90 -44.44 7.20
CA SER A 26 -39.67 -44.01 7.88
C SER A 26 -39.72 -42.49 8.12
N PRO A 27 -39.24 -41.98 9.27
CA PRO A 27 -39.23 -40.54 9.51
C PRO A 27 -38.44 -39.87 8.39
N VAL A 28 -39.12 -39.09 7.55
CA VAL A 28 -38.48 -38.24 6.57
C VAL A 28 -37.67 -37.23 7.39
N ALA A 29 -36.36 -37.44 7.45
CA ALA A 29 -35.45 -36.46 8.01
C ALA A 29 -35.71 -35.15 7.28
N VAL A 30 -36.16 -34.13 8.02
CA VAL A 30 -36.32 -32.78 7.48
C VAL A 30 -34.95 -32.36 6.97
N ALA A 31 -34.78 -32.28 5.65
CA ALA A 31 -33.53 -31.86 5.05
C ALA A 31 -33.14 -30.50 5.65
N PRO A 32 -31.89 -30.32 6.10
CA PRO A 32 -31.47 -29.06 6.71
C PRO A 32 -31.73 -27.92 5.72
N ALA A 33 -32.32 -26.84 6.22
CA ALA A 33 -32.66 -25.69 5.40
C ALA A 33 -31.38 -25.11 4.77
N SER A 34 -31.40 -24.93 3.45
CA SER A 34 -30.28 -24.44 2.67
C SER A 34 -30.74 -23.30 1.75
N SER A 35 -29.84 -22.37 1.47
CA SER A 35 -30.08 -21.28 0.53
C SER A 35 -29.11 -21.37 -0.65
N THR A 36 -29.57 -20.97 -1.82
CA THR A 36 -28.72 -20.88 -3.01
C THR A 36 -27.82 -19.65 -2.89
N VAL A 37 -26.50 -19.87 -2.94
CA VAL A 37 -25.51 -18.81 -3.13
C VAL A 37 -25.18 -18.75 -4.61
N ALA A 38 -25.23 -17.56 -5.20
CA ALA A 38 -24.90 -17.31 -6.61
C ALA A 38 -23.80 -16.25 -6.70
N LEU A 39 -22.81 -16.48 -7.55
CA LEU A 39 -21.66 -15.60 -7.71
C LEU A 39 -21.03 -15.68 -9.11
N THR A 40 -20.09 -14.78 -9.39
CA THR A 40 -19.32 -14.75 -10.64
C THR A 40 -17.82 -14.88 -10.34
N VAL A 41 -17.12 -15.78 -11.03
CA VAL A 41 -15.66 -15.93 -10.99
C VAL A 41 -15.03 -15.18 -12.17
N MET A 42 -14.08 -14.29 -11.90
CA MET A 42 -13.49 -13.44 -12.93
C MET A 42 -12.00 -13.05 -12.70
N ASP A 43 -11.15 -13.27 -13.71
CA ASP A 43 -9.97 -12.48 -14.08
C ASP A 43 -10.31 -11.74 -15.39
N GLY A 44 -10.52 -12.47 -16.49
CA GLY A 44 -11.73 -12.41 -17.33
C GLY A 44 -12.78 -13.44 -16.86
N LEU A 45 -13.96 -13.54 -17.47
CA LEU A 45 -14.94 -14.56 -17.01
C LEU A 45 -14.31 -15.95 -17.07
N ILE A 46 -14.33 -16.70 -15.95
CA ILE A 46 -13.66 -18.00 -15.88
C ILE A 46 -14.67 -19.13 -16.05
N GLN A 47 -14.49 -19.94 -17.08
CA GLN A 47 -15.23 -21.18 -17.30
C GLN A 47 -14.51 -22.37 -16.65
N GLY A 48 -15.25 -23.24 -15.97
CA GLY A 48 -14.73 -24.51 -15.48
C GLY A 48 -13.96 -24.44 -14.15
N ALA A 49 -14.03 -23.32 -13.42
CA ALA A 49 -13.47 -23.23 -12.08
C ALA A 49 -14.34 -24.03 -11.09
N THR A 50 -13.70 -24.76 -10.17
CA THR A 50 -14.42 -25.38 -9.05
C THR A 50 -14.54 -24.36 -7.93
N VAL A 51 -15.76 -24.09 -7.49
CA VAL A 51 -16.05 -23.06 -6.50
C VAL A 51 -16.73 -23.68 -5.30
N CYS A 52 -16.23 -23.39 -4.11
CA CYS A 52 -16.72 -23.95 -2.85
C CYS A 52 -16.76 -22.91 -1.73
N LEU A 53 -17.51 -23.24 -0.68
CA LEU A 53 -17.43 -22.57 0.62
C LEU A 53 -16.32 -23.24 1.45
N ASP A 54 -15.29 -22.49 1.83
CA ASP A 54 -14.11 -23.01 2.55
C ASP A 54 -14.39 -23.11 4.06
N VAL A 55 -15.10 -24.17 4.43
CA VAL A 55 -15.61 -24.39 5.79
C VAL A 55 -14.48 -24.72 6.75
N ASN A 56 -13.41 -25.37 6.26
CA ASN A 56 -12.29 -25.78 7.09
C ASN A 56 -11.11 -24.78 7.08
N GLY A 57 -11.17 -23.74 6.23
CA GLY A 57 -10.17 -22.67 6.16
C GLY A 57 -8.86 -23.09 5.50
N ASN A 58 -8.86 -24.13 4.67
CA ASN A 58 -7.65 -24.64 4.02
C ASN A 58 -7.38 -24.00 2.65
N SER A 59 -8.25 -23.08 2.19
CA SER A 59 -8.14 -22.40 0.89
C SER A 59 -8.14 -23.35 -0.31
N SER A 60 -8.83 -24.49 -0.18
CA SER A 60 -9.06 -25.48 -1.24
C SER A 60 -10.54 -25.83 -1.31
N CYS A 61 -10.92 -26.63 -2.31
CA CYS A 61 -12.27 -27.17 -2.41
C CYS A 61 -12.25 -28.66 -2.13
N ASP A 62 -12.70 -29.03 -0.94
CA ASP A 62 -12.81 -30.42 -0.51
C ASP A 62 -14.15 -31.03 -0.93
N ALA A 63 -14.16 -32.35 -1.15
CA ALA A 63 -15.35 -33.06 -1.61
C ALA A 63 -16.55 -32.94 -0.65
N SER A 64 -16.30 -32.69 0.64
CA SER A 64 -17.33 -32.51 1.67
C SER A 64 -17.94 -31.10 1.72
N GLU A 65 -17.41 -30.15 0.96
CA GLU A 65 -17.83 -28.76 1.02
C GLU A 65 -18.92 -28.43 0.00
N PRO A 66 -19.84 -27.50 0.33
CA PRO A 66 -20.79 -26.97 -0.65
C PRO A 66 -20.06 -26.36 -1.84
N GLN A 67 -20.31 -26.87 -3.05
CA GLN A 67 -19.57 -26.47 -4.24
C GLN A 67 -20.35 -26.54 -5.55
N GLY A 68 -19.82 -25.91 -6.59
CA GLY A 68 -20.29 -25.96 -7.97
C GLY A 68 -19.17 -25.65 -8.97
N THR A 69 -19.50 -25.65 -10.26
CA THR A 69 -18.54 -25.35 -11.34
C THR A 69 -19.02 -24.14 -12.14
N SER A 70 -18.11 -23.20 -12.45
CA SER A 70 -18.47 -22.00 -13.20
C SER A 70 -18.75 -22.29 -14.69
N GLY A 71 -19.79 -21.63 -15.22
CA GLY A 71 -20.14 -21.68 -16.64
C GLY A 71 -19.30 -20.74 -17.50
N ALA A 72 -19.59 -20.70 -18.81
CA ALA A 72 -18.89 -19.82 -19.76
C ALA A 72 -19.10 -18.32 -19.48
N ASP A 73 -20.16 -17.95 -18.77
CA ASP A 73 -20.40 -16.58 -18.29
C ASP A 73 -19.77 -16.32 -16.91
N GLY A 74 -18.91 -17.21 -16.42
CA GLY A 74 -18.25 -17.13 -15.12
C GLY A 74 -19.18 -17.38 -13.93
N LYS A 75 -20.47 -17.60 -14.15
CA LYS A 75 -21.44 -17.76 -13.06
C LYS A 75 -21.47 -19.17 -12.51
N VAL A 76 -21.73 -19.26 -11.22
CA VAL A 76 -21.98 -20.51 -10.51
C VAL A 76 -23.01 -20.28 -9.42
N SER A 77 -23.79 -21.32 -9.12
CA SER A 77 -24.66 -21.33 -7.94
C SER A 77 -24.65 -22.70 -7.30
N PHE A 78 -24.58 -22.74 -5.97
CA PHE A 78 -24.64 -23.99 -5.21
C PHE A 78 -25.42 -23.79 -3.91
N SER A 79 -25.90 -24.90 -3.33
CA SER A 79 -26.71 -24.87 -2.12
C SER A 79 -25.82 -24.85 -0.88
N VAL A 80 -26.00 -23.87 -0.01
CA VAL A 80 -25.25 -23.71 1.25
C VAL A 80 -26.20 -23.92 2.43
N PRO A 81 -25.83 -24.74 3.43
CA PRO A 81 -26.60 -24.84 4.66
C PRO A 81 -26.81 -23.46 5.30
N ASN A 82 -28.03 -23.15 5.74
CA ASN A 82 -28.32 -21.84 6.35
C ASN A 82 -27.47 -21.54 7.58
N THR A 83 -26.93 -22.58 8.23
CA THR A 83 -25.99 -22.47 9.35
C THR A 83 -24.62 -21.93 8.94
N ASP A 84 -24.24 -22.03 7.67
CA ASP A 84 -22.90 -21.69 7.17
C ASP A 84 -22.87 -20.41 6.34
N LEU A 85 -24.05 -19.87 6.00
CA LEU A 85 -24.19 -18.61 5.28
C LEU A 85 -23.49 -17.47 6.01
N GLY A 86 -22.63 -16.75 5.29
CA GLY A 86 -21.92 -15.57 5.79
C GLY A 86 -20.76 -15.87 6.75
N LYS A 87 -20.41 -17.14 7.00
CA LYS A 87 -19.37 -17.52 7.97
C LYS A 87 -18.01 -17.79 7.36
N TYR A 88 -17.98 -18.32 6.15
CA TYR A 88 -16.78 -18.84 5.52
C TYR A 88 -16.51 -18.15 4.19
N PRO A 89 -15.25 -17.91 3.84
CA PRO A 89 -14.91 -17.35 2.54
C PRO A 89 -15.29 -18.32 1.42
N VAL A 90 -15.45 -17.78 0.22
CA VAL A 90 -15.59 -18.59 -1.00
C VAL A 90 -14.22 -18.74 -1.64
N VAL A 91 -13.93 -19.95 -2.11
CA VAL A 91 -12.73 -20.29 -2.86
C VAL A 91 -13.14 -20.70 -4.27
N ALA A 92 -12.41 -20.24 -5.27
CA ALA A 92 -12.49 -20.70 -6.65
C ALA A 92 -11.13 -21.26 -7.08
N VAL A 93 -11.06 -22.58 -7.27
CA VAL A 93 -9.89 -23.28 -7.80
C VAL A 93 -9.96 -23.26 -9.32
N VAL A 94 -9.08 -22.47 -9.94
CA VAL A 94 -8.91 -22.37 -11.38
C VAL A 94 -7.87 -23.40 -11.81
N GLY A 95 -8.34 -24.63 -11.99
CA GLY A 95 -7.53 -25.80 -12.28
C GLY A 95 -7.26 -26.05 -13.77
N PRO A 96 -6.52 -27.13 -14.10
CA PRO A 96 -6.27 -27.52 -15.48
C PRO A 96 -7.57 -27.73 -16.26
N GLY A 97 -7.64 -27.16 -17.48
CA GLY A 97 -8.83 -27.24 -18.35
C GLY A 97 -9.86 -26.13 -18.13
N ALA A 98 -9.72 -25.31 -17.08
CA ALA A 98 -10.47 -24.05 -17.00
C ALA A 98 -10.07 -23.10 -18.14
N ILE A 99 -10.98 -22.22 -18.54
CA ILE A 99 -10.78 -21.27 -19.64
C ILE A 99 -11.03 -19.86 -19.11
N ASP A 100 -10.05 -18.98 -19.26
CA ASP A 100 -10.24 -17.55 -19.08
C ASP A 100 -10.76 -16.95 -20.40
N MET A 101 -11.93 -16.32 -20.38
CA MET A 101 -12.54 -15.74 -21.57
C MET A 101 -11.79 -14.50 -22.11
N ASP A 102 -10.81 -13.97 -21.39
CA ASP A 102 -9.85 -13.00 -21.93
C ASP A 102 -8.75 -13.67 -22.79
N ASP A 103 -8.53 -14.99 -22.67
CA ASP A 103 -7.73 -15.82 -23.59
C ASP A 103 -8.36 -17.20 -23.87
N PRO A 104 -9.48 -17.24 -24.63
CA PRO A 104 -10.28 -18.46 -24.78
C PRO A 104 -9.56 -19.58 -25.56
N SER A 105 -8.45 -19.26 -26.22
CA SER A 105 -7.60 -20.22 -26.94
C SER A 105 -6.58 -20.95 -26.06
N THR A 106 -6.41 -20.53 -24.81
CA THR A 106 -5.35 -21.03 -23.93
C THR A 106 -5.94 -21.59 -22.63
N PRO A 107 -6.24 -22.90 -22.57
CA PRO A 107 -6.68 -23.52 -21.34
C PRO A 107 -5.63 -23.40 -20.23
N ILE A 108 -6.10 -23.25 -18.99
CA ILE A 108 -5.26 -23.27 -17.80
C ILE A 108 -4.59 -24.65 -17.68
N THR A 109 -3.32 -24.66 -17.27
CA THR A 109 -2.51 -25.88 -17.10
C THR A 109 -2.19 -26.10 -15.63
N ALA A 110 -1.62 -27.25 -15.25
CA ALA A 110 -1.14 -27.47 -13.89
C ALA A 110 -0.08 -26.45 -13.46
N ALA A 111 0.76 -25.98 -14.39
CA ALA A 111 1.78 -24.97 -14.12
C ALA A 111 1.15 -23.59 -13.84
N THR A 112 0.09 -23.23 -14.57
CA THR A 112 -0.56 -21.92 -14.47
C THR A 112 -1.79 -21.90 -13.56
N ALA A 113 -2.21 -23.04 -13.00
CA ALA A 113 -3.35 -23.11 -12.07
C ALA A 113 -3.18 -22.20 -10.86
N TYR A 114 -4.28 -21.62 -10.39
CA TYR A 114 -4.30 -20.65 -9.30
C TYR A 114 -5.64 -20.71 -8.56
N THR A 115 -5.68 -20.08 -7.39
CA THR A 115 -6.86 -20.01 -6.54
C THR A 115 -7.25 -18.56 -6.33
N LEU A 116 -8.54 -18.28 -6.44
CA LEU A 116 -9.15 -16.99 -6.12
C LEU A 116 -10.04 -17.14 -4.89
N THR A 117 -10.18 -16.08 -4.10
CA THR A 117 -11.03 -16.08 -2.91
C THR A 117 -11.86 -14.82 -2.79
N ALA A 118 -12.97 -14.91 -2.05
CA ALA A 118 -13.79 -13.76 -1.68
C ALA A 118 -14.22 -13.84 -0.20
N PRO A 119 -14.35 -12.70 0.49
CA PRO A 119 -14.81 -12.66 1.88
C PRO A 119 -16.20 -13.22 2.10
N ALA A 120 -16.40 -13.80 3.28
CA ALA A 120 -17.61 -14.53 3.67
C ALA A 120 -18.89 -13.67 3.60
N ASP A 121 -18.78 -12.38 3.86
CA ASP A 121 -19.88 -11.41 3.87
C ASP A 121 -20.13 -10.74 2.50
N GLN A 122 -19.25 -10.94 1.52
CA GLN A 122 -19.34 -10.36 0.17
C GLN A 122 -18.87 -11.37 -0.90
N THR A 123 -19.67 -12.40 -1.13
CA THR A 123 -19.32 -13.54 -1.99
C THR A 123 -19.74 -13.41 -3.45
N ALA A 124 -20.45 -12.35 -3.83
CA ALA A 124 -21.05 -12.20 -5.16
C ALA A 124 -20.03 -12.20 -6.33
N VAL A 125 -18.79 -11.84 -6.03
CA VAL A 125 -17.68 -11.75 -6.99
C VAL A 125 -16.48 -12.47 -6.39
N VAL A 126 -15.85 -13.34 -7.17
CA VAL A 126 -14.56 -13.97 -6.85
C VAL A 126 -13.56 -13.58 -7.94
N SER A 127 -12.59 -12.74 -7.61
CA SER A 127 -11.61 -12.18 -8.54
C SER A 127 -10.21 -12.07 -7.92
N PRO A 128 -9.17 -11.75 -8.71
CA PRO A 128 -7.85 -11.43 -8.18
C PRO A 128 -7.88 -10.29 -7.16
N LEU A 129 -8.75 -9.30 -7.35
CA LEU A 129 -8.88 -8.17 -6.42
C LEU A 129 -9.58 -8.56 -5.12
N THR A 130 -10.65 -9.37 -5.18
CA THR A 130 -11.34 -9.86 -3.96
C THR A 130 -10.44 -10.82 -3.17
N THR A 131 -9.54 -11.52 -3.86
CA THR A 131 -8.55 -12.42 -3.23
C THR A 131 -7.60 -11.63 -2.33
N LEU A 132 -7.19 -10.43 -2.76
CA LEU A 132 -6.38 -9.55 -1.93
C LEU A 132 -7.16 -8.97 -0.76
N VAL A 133 -8.44 -8.62 -0.96
CA VAL A 133 -9.31 -8.19 0.14
C VAL A 133 -9.41 -9.29 1.19
N GLN A 134 -9.69 -10.53 0.76
CA GLN A 134 -9.78 -11.68 1.65
C GLN A 134 -8.46 -11.99 2.37
N LEU A 135 -7.31 -11.83 1.68
CA LEU A 135 -6.00 -11.96 2.31
C LEU A 135 -5.81 -10.96 3.46
N LEU A 136 -6.23 -9.71 3.28
CA LEU A 136 -6.14 -8.70 4.35
C LEU A 136 -7.13 -8.99 5.48
N VAL A 137 -8.36 -9.45 5.18
CA VAL A 137 -9.33 -9.88 6.19
C VAL A 137 -8.74 -11.01 7.05
N ALA A 138 -8.23 -12.06 6.41
CA ALA A 138 -7.69 -13.23 7.11
C ALA A 138 -6.42 -12.89 7.91
N SER A 139 -5.45 -12.22 7.29
CA SER A 139 -4.15 -11.94 7.92
C SER A 139 -4.20 -10.82 8.96
N GLN A 140 -5.03 -9.79 8.75
CA GLN A 140 -5.05 -8.59 9.60
C GLN A 140 -6.30 -8.50 10.50
N GLY A 141 -7.30 -9.37 10.31
CA GLY A 141 -8.54 -9.30 11.09
C GLY A 141 -9.37 -8.04 10.80
N LEU A 142 -9.18 -7.46 9.62
CA LEU A 142 -9.94 -6.30 9.16
C LEU A 142 -11.36 -6.71 8.77
N SER A 143 -12.30 -5.76 8.83
CA SER A 143 -13.58 -5.93 8.15
C SER A 143 -13.37 -5.90 6.64
N THR A 144 -14.26 -6.56 5.89
CA THR A 144 -14.24 -6.56 4.42
C THR A 144 -14.25 -5.14 3.85
N THR A 145 -15.01 -4.23 4.46
CA THR A 145 -15.03 -2.81 4.06
C THR A 145 -13.67 -2.13 4.24
N ALA A 146 -13.01 -2.32 5.39
CA ALA A 146 -11.70 -1.70 5.64
C ALA A 146 -10.60 -2.31 4.75
N ALA A 147 -10.63 -3.64 4.55
CA ALA A 147 -9.73 -4.33 3.64
C ALA A 147 -9.94 -3.88 2.18
N ALA A 148 -11.19 -3.77 1.73
CA ALA A 148 -11.51 -3.28 0.39
C ALA A 148 -11.06 -1.82 0.19
N ALA A 149 -11.23 -0.95 1.18
CA ALA A 149 -10.76 0.43 1.13
C ALA A 149 -9.21 0.51 1.05
N ALA A 150 -8.51 -0.33 1.81
CA ALA A 150 -7.05 -0.41 1.76
C ALA A 150 -6.56 -0.90 0.39
N VAL A 151 -7.14 -1.98 -0.14
CA VAL A 151 -6.83 -2.49 -1.49
C VAL A 151 -7.15 -1.45 -2.56
N GLN A 152 -8.31 -0.80 -2.48
CA GLN A 152 -8.72 0.24 -3.43
C GLN A 152 -7.75 1.42 -3.44
N SER A 153 -7.38 1.92 -2.26
CA SER A 153 -6.47 3.06 -2.11
C SER A 153 -5.04 2.72 -2.51
N GLN A 154 -4.55 1.53 -2.15
CA GLN A 154 -3.21 1.06 -2.50
C GLN A 154 -3.07 0.82 -4.01
N ALA A 155 -4.12 0.30 -4.63
CA ALA A 155 -4.19 0.12 -6.07
C ALA A 155 -4.47 1.44 -6.81
N GLY A 156 -5.10 2.42 -6.16
CA GLY A 156 -5.61 3.62 -6.83
C GLY A 156 -6.75 3.31 -7.81
N LEU A 157 -7.60 2.34 -7.46
CA LEU A 157 -8.78 1.97 -8.25
C LEU A 157 -9.89 3.02 -8.10
N SER A 158 -10.54 3.32 -9.22
CA SER A 158 -11.69 4.23 -9.23
C SER A 158 -12.93 3.61 -8.56
N ASN A 159 -13.09 2.30 -8.69
CA ASN A 159 -14.20 1.53 -8.12
C ASN A 159 -13.71 0.54 -7.05
N SER A 160 -14.65 0.01 -6.28
CA SER A 160 -14.33 -1.01 -5.27
C SER A 160 -13.70 -2.25 -5.90
N PRO A 161 -12.67 -2.86 -5.27
CA PRO A 161 -12.11 -4.15 -5.69
C PRO A 161 -13.13 -5.31 -5.61
N MET A 162 -14.25 -5.10 -4.91
CA MET A 162 -15.36 -6.05 -4.80
C MET A 162 -16.37 -5.94 -5.96
N ALA A 163 -16.22 -4.94 -6.83
CA ALA A 163 -17.15 -4.72 -7.93
C ALA A 163 -16.94 -5.72 -9.08
N ASN A 164 -18.03 -6.02 -9.79
CA ASN A 164 -17.95 -6.76 -11.04
C ASN A 164 -17.48 -5.84 -12.18
N TYR A 165 -16.16 -5.74 -12.35
CA TYR A 165 -15.50 -4.92 -13.37
C TYR A 165 -15.71 -5.41 -14.82
N VAL A 166 -16.32 -6.60 -15.01
CA VAL A 166 -16.73 -7.10 -16.33
C VAL A 166 -18.13 -6.60 -16.69
N ALA A 167 -19.07 -6.66 -15.73
CA ALA A 167 -20.45 -6.22 -15.93
C ALA A 167 -20.58 -4.68 -15.91
N THR A 168 -19.76 -4.00 -15.09
CA THR A 168 -19.57 -2.54 -15.13
C THR A 168 -18.15 -2.30 -15.63
N PRO A 169 -17.96 -2.05 -16.93
CA PRO A 169 -16.62 -2.03 -17.53
C PRO A 169 -15.67 -1.07 -16.82
N ASP A 170 -14.63 -1.64 -16.20
CA ASP A 170 -13.52 -0.93 -15.58
C ASP A 170 -12.22 -1.54 -16.10
N SER A 171 -11.64 -0.90 -17.12
CA SER A 171 -10.43 -1.40 -17.79
C SER A 171 -9.21 -1.37 -16.86
N GLN A 172 -9.14 -0.43 -15.92
CA GLN A 172 -8.06 -0.36 -14.95
C GLN A 172 -8.10 -1.58 -14.03
N ALA A 173 -9.26 -1.85 -13.42
CA ALA A 173 -9.45 -3.01 -12.55
C ALA A 173 -9.20 -4.32 -13.31
N ALA A 174 -9.72 -4.45 -14.54
CA ALA A 174 -9.56 -5.64 -15.36
C ALA A 174 -8.09 -5.88 -15.77
N ASN A 175 -7.35 -4.84 -16.19
CA ASN A 175 -5.94 -4.98 -16.54
C ASN A 175 -5.08 -5.28 -15.30
N ALA A 176 -5.35 -4.61 -14.17
CA ALA A 176 -4.66 -4.87 -12.91
C ALA A 176 -4.83 -6.31 -12.43
N ALA A 177 -6.06 -6.84 -12.49
CA ALA A 177 -6.37 -8.23 -12.16
C ALA A 177 -5.55 -9.21 -13.02
N ARG A 178 -5.53 -8.97 -14.34
CA ARG A 178 -4.81 -9.81 -15.30
C ARG A 178 -3.30 -9.78 -15.11
N VAL A 179 -2.73 -8.59 -14.91
CA VAL A 179 -1.30 -8.43 -14.62
C VAL A 179 -0.94 -9.14 -13.31
N LEU A 180 -1.80 -9.02 -12.28
CA LEU A 180 -1.57 -9.68 -10.99
C LEU A 180 -1.55 -11.20 -11.11
N VAL A 181 -2.55 -11.81 -11.77
CA VAL A 181 -2.61 -13.27 -11.97
C VAL A 181 -1.41 -13.75 -12.78
N ALA A 182 -1.12 -13.09 -13.90
CA ALA A 182 0.02 -13.44 -14.74
C ALA A 182 1.36 -13.29 -14.00
N ALA A 183 1.51 -12.29 -13.12
CA ALA A 183 2.69 -12.12 -12.29
C ALA A 183 2.83 -13.21 -11.22
N ILE A 184 1.73 -13.63 -10.59
CA ILE A 184 1.73 -14.75 -9.65
C ILE A 184 2.12 -16.04 -10.37
N GLN A 185 1.55 -16.32 -11.54
CA GLN A 185 1.87 -17.51 -12.33
C GLN A 185 3.34 -17.52 -12.79
N SER A 186 3.84 -16.39 -13.30
CA SER A 186 5.22 -16.22 -13.75
C SER A 186 6.24 -16.38 -12.60
N GLN A 187 5.97 -15.80 -11.43
CA GLN A 187 6.83 -16.01 -10.26
C GLN A 187 6.76 -17.42 -9.74
N THR A 188 5.57 -18.02 -9.67
CA THR A 188 5.41 -19.39 -9.17
C THR A 188 6.25 -20.38 -9.98
N SER A 189 6.28 -20.24 -11.30
CA SER A 189 7.12 -21.08 -12.17
C SER A 189 8.61 -20.78 -12.02
N THR A 190 8.99 -19.51 -11.93
CA THR A 190 10.39 -19.08 -11.78
C THR A 190 11.00 -19.48 -10.43
N LEU A 191 10.19 -19.49 -9.37
CA LEU A 191 10.61 -19.79 -7.99
C LEU A 191 10.47 -21.28 -7.63
N ALA A 192 9.99 -22.12 -8.55
CA ALA A 192 9.78 -23.53 -8.30
C ALA A 192 11.07 -24.23 -7.86
N THR A 193 11.01 -24.92 -6.72
CA THR A 193 12.13 -25.66 -6.13
C THR A 193 11.63 -26.99 -5.56
N PRO A 194 12.44 -28.07 -5.57
CA PRO A 194 12.04 -29.37 -5.02
C PRO A 194 11.67 -29.33 -3.53
N SER A 195 12.15 -28.34 -2.78
CA SER A 195 11.96 -28.24 -1.33
C SER A 195 10.67 -27.55 -0.90
N LEU A 196 9.93 -26.93 -1.83
CA LEU A 196 8.73 -26.15 -1.52
C LEU A 196 7.58 -26.58 -2.43
N THR A 197 6.39 -26.62 -1.86
CA THR A 197 5.15 -26.83 -2.61
C THR A 197 4.74 -25.55 -3.36
N LYS A 198 3.97 -25.72 -4.44
CA LYS A 198 3.41 -24.61 -5.21
C LYS A 198 2.58 -23.66 -4.33
N ALA A 199 1.79 -24.24 -3.41
CA ALA A 199 0.95 -23.48 -2.49
C ALA A 199 1.77 -22.61 -1.53
N GLU A 200 2.90 -23.13 -1.01
CA GLU A 200 3.80 -22.34 -0.16
C GLU A 200 4.42 -21.17 -0.90
N ILE A 201 4.85 -21.39 -2.15
CA ILE A 201 5.42 -20.33 -3.00
C ILE A 201 4.35 -19.27 -3.30
N GLN A 202 3.16 -19.68 -3.73
CA GLN A 202 2.04 -18.76 -4.01
C GLN A 202 1.63 -17.96 -2.77
N LYS A 203 1.62 -18.60 -1.59
CA LYS A 203 1.37 -17.92 -0.33
C LYS A 203 2.46 -16.89 -0.01
N ALA A 204 3.73 -17.21 -0.19
CA ALA A 204 4.82 -16.25 0.04
C ALA A 204 4.79 -15.07 -0.95
N ILE A 205 4.40 -15.31 -2.21
CA ILE A 205 4.16 -14.27 -3.22
C ILE A 205 3.02 -13.36 -2.77
N LEU A 206 1.89 -13.94 -2.32
CA LEU A 206 0.73 -13.20 -1.84
C LEU A 206 0.99 -12.47 -0.52
N ASP A 207 1.81 -13.01 0.39
CA ASP A 207 2.22 -12.30 1.60
C ASP A 207 3.10 -11.08 1.27
N ASN A 208 3.62 -10.99 0.03
CA ASN A 208 4.27 -9.82 -0.56
C ASN A 208 3.33 -9.01 -1.50
N ALA A 209 2.01 -9.29 -1.47
CA ALA A 209 1.03 -8.76 -2.41
C ALA A 209 0.91 -7.23 -2.41
N SER A 210 1.33 -6.57 -1.34
CA SER A 210 1.35 -5.10 -1.27
C SER A 210 2.20 -4.46 -2.35
N ASN A 211 3.34 -5.07 -2.69
CA ASN A 211 4.20 -4.61 -3.77
C ASN A 211 3.65 -5.02 -5.14
N LEU A 212 3.08 -6.22 -5.23
CA LEU A 212 2.51 -6.75 -6.47
C LEU A 212 1.29 -5.97 -6.94
N LEU A 213 0.37 -5.62 -6.04
CA LEU A 213 -0.88 -4.95 -6.40
C LEU A 213 -0.62 -3.54 -6.93
N ALA A 214 0.16 -2.73 -6.21
CA ALA A 214 0.47 -1.37 -6.63
C ALA A 214 1.21 -1.36 -7.98
N ALA A 215 2.19 -2.25 -8.15
CA ALA A 215 2.91 -2.39 -9.41
C ALA A 215 2.00 -2.90 -10.54
N ALA A 216 1.13 -3.87 -10.27
CA ALA A 216 0.18 -4.42 -11.25
C ALA A 216 -0.83 -3.37 -11.72
N VAL A 217 -1.33 -2.52 -10.82
CA VAL A 217 -2.29 -1.47 -11.19
C VAL A 217 -1.60 -0.35 -11.94
N LEU A 218 -0.39 0.03 -11.53
CA LEU A 218 0.41 0.99 -12.27
C LEU A 218 0.66 0.50 -13.70
N ALA A 219 1.11 -0.74 -13.85
CA ALA A 219 1.36 -1.32 -15.16
C ALA A 219 0.06 -1.52 -15.97
N GLY A 220 -1.04 -1.92 -15.33
CA GLY A 220 -2.34 -2.08 -15.98
C GLY A 220 -3.00 -0.76 -16.40
N SER A 221 -2.61 0.36 -15.77
CA SER A 221 -3.04 1.72 -16.09
C SER A 221 -2.13 2.43 -17.09
N ASP A 222 -1.03 1.81 -17.53
CA ASP A 222 -0.14 2.39 -18.54
C ASP A 222 -0.90 2.58 -19.86
N ASP A 223 -0.76 3.76 -20.48
CA ASP A 223 -1.49 4.10 -21.71
C ASP A 223 -1.23 3.09 -22.84
N ALA A 224 -0.03 2.51 -22.92
CA ALA A 224 0.29 1.49 -23.92
C ALA A 224 -0.44 0.17 -23.61
N VAL A 225 -0.56 -0.22 -22.33
CA VAL A 225 -1.33 -1.40 -21.91
C VAL A 225 -2.82 -1.17 -22.14
N VAL A 226 -3.36 -0.03 -21.72
CA VAL A 226 -4.78 0.33 -21.93
C VAL A 226 -5.13 0.35 -23.42
N THR A 227 -4.27 0.93 -24.25
CA THR A 227 -4.48 0.98 -25.71
C THR A 227 -4.40 -0.40 -26.34
N ALA A 228 -3.35 -1.18 -25.99
CA ALA A 228 -3.18 -2.53 -26.53
C ALA A 228 -4.32 -3.47 -26.11
N CYS A 229 -4.87 -3.27 -24.90
CA CYS A 229 -5.95 -4.07 -24.33
C CYS A 229 -7.36 -3.53 -24.60
N ALA A 230 -7.52 -2.58 -25.52
CA ALA A 230 -8.83 -2.20 -26.06
C ALA A 230 -9.58 -3.43 -26.63
N VAL A 231 -8.85 -4.38 -27.21
CA VAL A 231 -9.33 -5.72 -27.53
C VAL A 231 -8.57 -6.73 -26.66
N LYS A 232 -9.22 -7.20 -25.60
CA LYS A 232 -8.61 -8.02 -24.54
C LYS A 232 -7.94 -9.30 -25.04
N THR A 233 -8.52 -9.93 -26.07
CA THR A 233 -8.07 -11.20 -26.65
C THR A 233 -6.94 -11.04 -27.69
N SER A 234 -6.53 -9.81 -28.00
CA SER A 234 -5.54 -9.55 -29.04
C SER A 234 -4.11 -9.91 -28.61
N ASP A 235 -3.27 -10.30 -29.57
CA ASP A 235 -1.83 -10.57 -29.32
C ASP A 235 -1.08 -9.32 -28.83
N ALA A 236 -1.54 -8.13 -29.22
CA ALA A 236 -1.02 -6.86 -28.73
C ALA A 236 -1.25 -6.74 -27.21
N CYS A 237 -2.46 -7.02 -26.74
CA CYS A 237 -2.76 -7.03 -25.32
C CYS A 237 -1.94 -8.08 -24.57
N LYS A 238 -1.87 -9.31 -25.09
CA LYS A 238 -1.05 -10.40 -24.49
C LYS A 238 0.41 -9.97 -24.33
N THR A 239 0.99 -9.34 -25.35
CA THR A 239 2.36 -8.83 -25.32
C THR A 239 2.54 -7.70 -24.31
N ALA A 240 1.59 -6.75 -24.27
CA ALA A 240 1.63 -5.63 -23.33
C ALA A 240 1.55 -6.12 -21.87
N ILE A 241 0.67 -7.07 -21.58
CA ILE A 241 0.55 -7.70 -20.26
C ILE A 241 1.82 -8.47 -19.90
N ALA A 242 2.42 -9.23 -20.82
CA ALA A 242 3.67 -9.94 -20.56
C ALA A 242 4.82 -8.97 -20.20
N ASN A 243 4.92 -7.82 -20.88
CA ASN A 243 5.91 -6.78 -20.56
C ASN A 243 5.64 -6.12 -19.20
N ALA A 244 4.36 -5.84 -18.89
CA ALA A 244 3.94 -5.36 -17.57
C ALA A 244 4.33 -6.35 -16.46
N VAL A 245 4.08 -7.64 -16.66
CA VAL A 245 4.42 -8.72 -15.72
C VAL A 245 5.91 -8.73 -15.41
N ALA A 246 6.79 -8.61 -16.41
CA ALA A 246 8.24 -8.60 -16.18
C ALA A 246 8.66 -7.47 -15.22
N THR A 247 8.01 -6.30 -15.32
CA THR A 247 8.23 -5.16 -14.43
C THR A 247 7.71 -5.45 -13.02
N VAL A 248 6.48 -5.94 -12.90
CA VAL A 248 5.85 -6.27 -11.61
C VAL A 248 6.60 -7.36 -10.86
N VAL A 249 7.09 -8.38 -11.57
CA VAL A 249 7.89 -9.47 -10.98
C VAL A 249 9.24 -8.94 -10.48
N ALA A 250 9.88 -8.04 -11.23
CA ALA A 250 11.11 -7.39 -10.78
C ALA A 250 10.86 -6.56 -9.50
N ASP A 251 9.76 -5.82 -9.44
CA ASP A 251 9.38 -5.01 -8.28
C ASP A 251 9.00 -5.85 -7.06
N ALA A 252 8.52 -7.09 -7.26
CA ALA A 252 8.23 -8.02 -6.16
C ALA A 252 9.50 -8.41 -5.38
N GLY A 253 10.65 -8.48 -6.04
CA GLY A 253 11.95 -8.72 -5.41
C GLY A 253 12.17 -10.14 -4.85
N LEU A 254 11.26 -11.09 -5.06
CA LEU A 254 11.46 -12.49 -4.70
C LEU A 254 12.32 -13.21 -5.73
N THR A 255 13.29 -13.98 -5.27
CA THR A 255 14.24 -14.72 -6.11
C THR A 255 14.30 -16.19 -5.69
N PRO A 256 14.81 -17.11 -6.56
CA PRO A 256 14.99 -18.51 -6.18
C PRO A 256 15.88 -18.71 -4.93
N THR A 257 16.77 -17.76 -4.65
CA THR A 257 17.65 -17.80 -3.46
C THR A 257 16.97 -17.31 -2.18
N THR A 258 15.90 -16.51 -2.29
CA THR A 258 15.22 -15.88 -1.15
C THR A 258 13.85 -16.47 -0.85
N VAL A 259 13.26 -17.24 -1.78
CA VAL A 259 11.91 -17.81 -1.63
C VAL A 259 11.78 -18.76 -0.44
N ALA A 260 12.77 -19.61 -0.17
CA ALA A 260 12.72 -20.51 0.99
C ALA A 260 12.68 -19.73 2.31
N ALA A 261 13.49 -18.68 2.43
CA ALA A 261 13.46 -17.76 3.55
C ALA A 261 12.11 -17.04 3.68
N ALA A 262 11.52 -16.59 2.57
CA ALA A 262 10.20 -15.96 2.58
C ALA A 262 9.11 -16.92 3.04
N VAL A 263 9.13 -18.18 2.59
CA VAL A 263 8.19 -19.23 3.04
C VAL A 263 8.37 -19.55 4.52
N GLU A 264 9.60 -19.70 5.00
CA GLU A 264 9.85 -19.97 6.42
C GLU A 264 9.35 -18.83 7.32
N LEU A 265 9.48 -17.58 6.86
CA LEU A 265 8.88 -16.43 7.55
C LEU A 265 7.36 -16.44 7.52
N ALA A 266 6.74 -16.85 6.40
CA ALA A 266 5.29 -16.97 6.28
C ALA A 266 4.71 -18.07 7.21
N LYS A 267 5.52 -19.06 7.57
CA LYS A 267 5.18 -20.14 8.52
C LYS A 267 5.47 -19.81 9.98
N ALA A 268 6.12 -18.69 10.26
CA ALA A 268 6.50 -18.33 11.63
C ALA A 268 5.24 -18.23 12.52
N PRO A 269 5.29 -18.76 13.76
CA PRO A 269 4.15 -18.72 14.65
C PRO A 269 3.79 -17.28 15.05
N ALA A 270 2.50 -17.04 15.24
CA ALA A 270 1.98 -15.80 15.78
C ALA A 270 2.60 -15.48 17.14
N VAL A 271 2.89 -14.20 17.37
CA VAL A 271 3.33 -13.73 18.70
C VAL A 271 2.13 -13.69 19.63
N THR A 272 2.24 -14.39 20.75
CA THR A 272 1.36 -14.23 21.91
C THR A 272 2.03 -13.33 22.95
N GLU A 273 1.27 -12.39 23.51
CA GLU A 273 1.78 -11.51 24.56
C GLU A 273 2.01 -12.29 25.86
N SER A 274 3.07 -11.93 26.59
CA SER A 274 3.42 -12.56 27.86
C SER A 274 2.31 -12.31 28.90
N ALA A 275 1.97 -13.34 29.68
CA ALA A 275 1.05 -13.20 30.81
C ALA A 275 1.58 -12.28 31.92
N THR A 276 2.91 -12.08 31.97
CA THR A 276 3.55 -11.10 32.85
C THR A 276 4.15 -9.97 32.00
N PRO A 277 3.57 -8.77 32.01
CA PRO A 277 4.14 -7.61 31.32
C PRO A 277 5.53 -7.27 31.84
N VAL A 278 6.51 -7.18 30.93
CA VAL A 278 7.89 -6.79 31.23
C VAL A 278 8.31 -5.66 30.30
N ALA A 279 9.28 -4.86 30.72
CA ALA A 279 9.85 -3.83 29.85
C ALA A 279 10.54 -4.49 28.65
N SER A 280 10.33 -3.97 27.44
CA SER A 280 10.86 -4.57 26.22
C SER A 280 11.12 -3.52 25.13
N PHE A 281 11.98 -3.88 24.19
CA PHE A 281 12.15 -3.13 22.95
C PHE A 281 12.33 -4.05 21.76
N ALA A 282 12.14 -3.47 20.58
CA ALA A 282 12.47 -4.06 19.31
C ALA A 282 13.36 -3.11 18.51
N LEU A 283 14.51 -3.60 18.06
CA LEU A 283 15.40 -2.88 17.14
C LEU A 283 14.85 -3.02 15.72
N ASP A 284 14.43 -1.90 15.14
CA ASP A 284 13.89 -1.83 13.78
C ASP A 284 15.01 -1.52 12.79
N TRP A 285 15.70 -0.39 12.95
CA TRP A 285 16.78 0.02 12.04
C TRP A 285 18.12 0.13 12.76
N VAL A 286 19.19 -0.26 12.08
CA VAL A 286 20.57 0.06 12.45
C VAL A 286 21.39 0.33 11.20
N ASN A 287 22.11 1.44 11.22
CA ASN A 287 23.13 1.79 10.24
C ASN A 287 24.36 2.25 11.03
N ALA A 288 25.48 1.54 10.89
CA ALA A 288 26.67 1.77 11.70
C ALA A 288 27.89 1.97 10.82
N GLY A 289 28.46 3.18 10.85
CA GLY A 289 29.80 3.42 10.31
C GLY A 289 30.85 3.14 11.38
N ASP A 290 30.83 3.97 12.43
CA ASP A 290 31.70 3.88 13.61
C ASP A 290 30.96 4.36 14.87
N SER A 291 31.65 4.42 16.02
CA SER A 291 31.06 4.84 17.31
C SER A 291 30.63 6.33 17.35
N SER A 292 31.09 7.14 16.39
CA SER A 292 30.75 8.56 16.22
C SER A 292 29.74 8.79 15.07
N ASN A 293 29.45 7.77 14.27
CA ASN A 293 28.61 7.85 13.08
C ASN A 293 27.69 6.61 12.98
N TRP A 294 26.50 6.70 13.56
CA TRP A 294 25.52 5.62 13.54
C TRP A 294 24.08 6.15 13.60
N TYR A 295 23.13 5.31 13.22
CA TYR A 295 21.71 5.59 13.26
C TYR A 295 20.94 4.34 13.67
N THR A 296 19.99 4.48 14.60
CA THR A 296 19.06 3.42 14.99
C THR A 296 17.61 3.88 14.98
N ARG A 297 16.70 2.92 14.86
CA ARG A 297 15.28 3.08 15.19
C ARG A 297 14.84 1.96 16.11
N ILE A 298 14.24 2.33 17.24
CA ILE A 298 13.80 1.42 18.29
C ILE A 298 12.32 1.67 18.59
N PHE A 299 11.58 0.58 18.80
CA PHE A 299 10.26 0.61 19.42
C PHE A 299 10.39 0.07 20.83
N THR A 300 9.90 0.79 21.84
CA THR A 300 10.11 0.43 23.24
C THR A 300 8.87 0.64 24.09
N SER A 301 8.74 -0.17 25.13
CA SER A 301 7.68 -0.08 26.13
C SER A 301 8.23 -0.45 27.50
N THR A 302 7.91 0.35 28.51
CA THR A 302 8.10 -0.02 29.93
C THR A 302 7.15 -1.17 30.32
N ALA A 303 7.37 -1.80 31.48
CA ALA A 303 6.46 -2.82 32.01
C ALA A 303 5.03 -2.27 32.24
N ALA A 304 4.93 -1.00 32.67
CA ALA A 304 3.65 -0.32 32.84
C ALA A 304 2.94 -0.07 31.50
N GLU A 305 3.68 0.31 30.45
CA GLU A 305 3.12 0.50 29.12
C GLU A 305 2.70 -0.83 28.46
N ASN A 306 3.39 -1.93 28.76
CA ASN A 306 2.99 -3.27 28.33
C ASN A 306 1.81 -3.86 29.14
N THR A 307 1.40 -3.21 30.23
CA THR A 307 0.22 -3.62 31.00
C THR A 307 -1.02 -3.04 30.31
N PRO A 308 -1.97 -3.87 29.85
CA PRO A 308 -3.19 -3.37 29.21
C PRO A 308 -3.99 -2.49 30.17
N ASP A 309 -4.45 -1.34 29.69
CA ASP A 309 -5.37 -0.49 30.45
C ASP A 309 -6.81 -1.01 30.43
N ALA A 310 -7.74 -0.26 31.03
CA ALA A 310 -9.15 -0.64 31.13
C ALA A 310 -9.84 -0.85 29.77
N ASN A 311 -9.28 -0.31 28.68
CA ASN A 311 -9.78 -0.48 27.32
C ASN A 311 -9.03 -1.60 26.55
N GLY A 312 -8.17 -2.36 27.22
CA GLY A 312 -7.35 -3.39 26.61
C GLY A 312 -6.22 -2.85 25.72
N LEU A 313 -5.80 -1.60 25.94
CA LEU A 313 -4.73 -0.96 25.18
C LEU A 313 -3.39 -1.03 25.92
N VAL A 314 -2.35 -1.41 25.19
CA VAL A 314 -0.95 -1.25 25.59
C VAL A 314 -0.36 -0.02 24.91
N ARG A 315 0.76 0.47 25.43
CA ARG A 315 1.47 1.65 24.94
C ARG A 315 2.87 1.31 24.46
N TYR A 316 3.36 2.08 23.51
CA TYR A 316 4.74 1.98 23.03
C TYR A 316 5.25 3.31 22.49
N ARG A 317 6.56 3.47 22.47
CA ARG A 317 7.27 4.65 21.96
C ARG A 317 8.11 4.24 20.75
N SER A 318 8.26 5.16 19.80
CA SER A 318 9.20 5.02 18.68
C SER A 318 10.29 6.06 18.89
N ILE A 319 11.55 5.63 18.82
CA ILE A 319 12.73 6.48 18.97
C ILE A 319 13.61 6.27 17.75
N ARG A 320 13.96 7.35 17.07
CA ARG A 320 15.08 7.39 16.12
C ARG A 320 16.21 8.13 16.79
N HIS A 321 17.42 7.61 16.65
CA HIS A 321 18.62 8.19 17.24
C HIS A 321 19.73 8.11 16.21
N ALA A 322 20.25 9.27 15.80
CA ALA A 322 21.44 9.37 15.00
C ALA A 322 22.56 10.03 15.80
N ARG A 323 23.78 9.54 15.63
CA ARG A 323 25.01 10.22 16.00
C ARG A 323 25.79 10.52 14.73
N VAL A 324 26.14 11.78 14.50
CA VAL A 324 26.99 12.21 13.37
C VAL A 324 28.11 13.08 13.89
N ALA A 325 29.35 12.70 13.57
CA ALA A 325 30.56 13.35 14.10
C ALA A 325 30.53 13.53 15.64
N GLY A 326 29.96 12.54 16.35
CA GLY A 326 29.86 12.55 17.81
C GLY A 326 28.66 13.32 18.39
N VAL A 327 27.83 13.97 17.56
CA VAL A 327 26.66 14.72 18.01
C VAL A 327 25.40 13.87 17.91
N ASP A 328 24.70 13.71 19.03
CA ASP A 328 23.45 12.95 19.12
C ASP A 328 22.23 13.79 18.71
N THR A 329 21.30 13.16 17.99
CA THR A 329 19.99 13.73 17.64
C THR A 329 18.93 12.66 17.72
N GLU A 330 17.84 12.95 18.44
CA GLU A 330 16.71 12.03 18.63
C GLU A 330 15.41 12.64 18.08
N TRP A 331 14.54 11.80 17.54
CA TRP A 331 13.22 12.21 17.03
C TRP A 331 12.28 11.00 16.81
N VAL A 332 11.01 11.23 16.43
CA VAL A 332 9.98 10.15 16.36
C VAL A 332 9.44 9.87 14.96
N ARG A 333 9.48 10.83 14.04
CA ARG A 333 8.81 10.73 12.72
C ARG A 333 9.69 11.30 11.61
N SER A 334 9.47 10.83 10.38
CA SER A 334 10.30 11.16 9.20
C SER A 334 11.71 10.57 9.31
N ASN A 335 12.39 10.46 8.17
CA ASN A 335 13.81 10.11 8.12
C ASN A 335 14.69 11.37 8.17
N ASP A 336 14.12 12.48 8.61
CA ASP A 336 14.74 13.79 8.69
C ASP A 336 14.35 14.43 10.02
N PRO A 337 15.31 14.67 10.94
CA PRO A 337 15.03 15.24 12.26
C PRO A 337 14.54 16.69 12.17
N THR A 338 14.84 17.40 11.08
CA THR A 338 14.35 18.77 10.88
C THR A 338 12.83 18.79 10.70
N ARG A 339 12.23 17.65 10.30
CA ARG A 339 10.79 17.41 10.15
C ARG A 339 10.14 16.82 11.41
N ALA A 340 10.83 16.80 12.55
CA ALA A 340 10.25 16.32 13.81
C ALA A 340 9.08 17.19 14.30
N GLY A 341 9.00 18.43 13.83
CA GLY A 341 7.91 19.37 14.10
C GLY A 341 6.72 19.28 13.14
N ASP A 342 6.72 18.35 12.18
CA ASP A 342 5.59 18.12 11.28
C ASP A 342 4.28 17.97 12.07
N LEU A 343 3.24 18.60 11.56
CA LEU A 343 1.92 18.58 12.19
C LEU A 343 0.94 17.78 11.35
N HIS A 344 0.04 17.08 12.04
CA HIS A 344 -1.08 16.37 11.43
C HIS A 344 -2.38 16.67 12.18
N TRP A 345 -3.50 16.55 11.47
CA TRP A 345 -4.82 16.69 12.05
C TRP A 345 -5.23 15.40 12.77
N SER A 346 -5.29 15.42 14.10
CA SER A 346 -5.67 14.24 14.92
C SER A 346 -7.16 13.89 14.84
N GLY A 347 -7.97 14.72 14.20
CA GLY A 347 -9.43 14.70 14.27
C GLY A 347 -10.01 15.83 15.11
N SER A 348 -9.20 16.42 16.01
CA SER A 348 -9.63 17.50 16.91
C SER A 348 -8.63 18.65 17.01
N ALA A 349 -7.34 18.41 16.77
CA ALA A 349 -6.29 19.43 16.79
C ALA A 349 -5.17 19.13 15.78
N TRP A 350 -4.38 20.15 15.44
CA TRP A 350 -3.10 19.97 14.77
C TRP A 350 -2.02 19.66 15.80
N VAL A 351 -1.50 18.45 15.77
CA VAL A 351 -0.55 17.95 16.77
C VAL A 351 0.72 17.43 16.10
N GLY A 352 1.83 17.46 16.83
CA GLY A 352 3.12 16.96 16.37
C GLY A 352 3.52 15.66 17.06
N CYS A 353 4.42 14.91 16.44
CA CYS A 353 4.95 13.65 16.98
C CYS A 353 6.21 13.87 17.83
N THR A 354 6.03 14.32 19.07
CA THR A 354 7.17 14.64 19.94
C THR A 354 7.85 13.39 20.49
N ILE A 355 9.12 13.54 20.87
CA ILE A 355 9.86 12.49 21.60
C ILE A 355 9.08 12.11 22.86
N GLY A 356 8.96 10.81 23.08
CA GLY A 356 8.20 10.26 24.19
C GLY A 356 6.68 10.22 23.97
N PHE A 357 6.20 10.47 22.75
CA PHE A 357 4.79 10.22 22.43
C PHE A 357 4.44 8.74 22.66
N GLN A 358 3.37 8.49 23.43
CA GLN A 358 2.86 7.15 23.70
C GLN A 358 1.84 6.75 22.64
N ASN A 359 2.29 5.95 21.70
CA ASN A 359 1.41 5.28 20.75
C ASN A 359 0.63 4.18 21.47
N THR A 360 -0.55 3.83 20.97
CA THR A 360 -1.38 2.79 21.56
C THR A 360 -1.59 1.63 20.59
N SER A 361 -1.74 0.43 21.12
CA SER A 361 -2.20 -0.73 20.35
C SER A 361 -3.04 -1.65 21.22
N THR A 362 -3.93 -2.44 20.61
CA THR A 362 -4.61 -3.52 21.33
C THR A 362 -3.61 -4.62 21.67
N VAL A 363 -3.90 -5.40 22.71
CA VAL A 363 -3.22 -6.68 22.94
C VAL A 363 -3.35 -7.57 21.70
N ARG A 364 -2.32 -8.34 21.38
CA ARG A 364 -2.35 -9.27 20.25
C ARG A 364 -3.29 -10.43 20.52
N ASP A 365 -4.09 -10.79 19.51
CA ASP A 365 -4.90 -12.00 19.56
C ASP A 365 -4.08 -13.28 19.29
N ALA A 366 -4.74 -14.43 19.28
CA ALA A 366 -4.10 -15.73 19.04
C ALA A 366 -3.46 -15.87 17.64
N GLN A 367 -3.85 -15.03 16.69
CA GLN A 367 -3.27 -14.95 15.35
C GLN A 367 -2.17 -13.88 15.25
N GLY A 368 -1.81 -13.25 16.38
CA GLY A 368 -0.76 -12.23 16.47
C GLY A 368 -1.22 -10.86 15.96
N ARG A 369 -2.54 -10.66 15.79
CA ARG A 369 -3.12 -9.44 15.20
C ARG A 369 -3.37 -8.39 16.27
N SER A 370 -3.14 -7.12 15.95
CA SER A 370 -3.33 -5.98 16.84
C SER A 370 -3.63 -4.72 16.05
N SER A 371 -4.63 -3.96 16.49
CA SER A 371 -4.91 -2.62 15.97
C SER A 371 -4.02 -1.60 16.65
N TYR A 372 -3.51 -0.63 15.91
CA TYR A 372 -2.64 0.42 16.45
C TYR A 372 -3.15 1.82 16.10
N ASN A 373 -2.80 2.77 16.95
CA ASN A 373 -2.92 4.19 16.72
C ASN A 373 -1.55 4.82 16.95
N PHE A 374 -0.91 5.23 15.85
CA PHE A 374 0.39 5.85 15.85
C PHE A 374 0.25 7.37 15.81
N CYS A 375 0.88 8.01 16.77
CA CYS A 375 1.00 9.45 16.86
C CYS A 375 -0.33 10.20 16.81
N ASP A 376 -1.24 9.89 17.73
CA ASP A 376 -2.58 10.51 17.83
C ASP A 376 -3.31 10.65 16.49
N SER A 377 -3.70 9.51 15.93
CA SER A 377 -4.47 9.37 14.70
C SER A 377 -3.75 9.83 13.44
N SER A 378 -2.44 10.09 13.49
CA SER A 378 -1.74 10.34 12.25
C SER A 378 -1.75 9.14 11.31
N GLU A 379 -1.64 7.94 11.88
CA GLU A 379 -1.82 6.67 11.19
C GLU A 379 -2.50 5.70 12.14
N LYS A 380 -3.56 5.05 11.69
CA LYS A 380 -4.14 3.89 12.37
C LYS A 380 -4.15 2.71 11.43
N GLY A 381 -4.12 1.53 12.00
CA GLY A 381 -4.15 0.32 11.19
C GLY A 381 -4.26 -0.94 12.00
N SER A 382 -4.13 -2.06 11.30
CA SER A 382 -3.96 -3.37 11.89
C SER A 382 -2.59 -3.93 11.56
N SER A 383 -2.06 -4.77 12.43
CA SER A 383 -0.80 -5.45 12.23
C SER A 383 -0.86 -6.90 12.69
N GLN A 384 -0.31 -7.80 11.90
CA GLN A 384 -0.01 -9.17 12.31
C GLN A 384 1.47 -9.31 12.62
N ARG A 385 1.80 -9.89 13.77
CA ARG A 385 3.20 -10.17 14.15
C ARG A 385 3.42 -11.66 14.37
N VAL A 386 4.44 -12.17 13.70
CA VAL A 386 4.97 -13.52 13.87
C VAL A 386 6.42 -13.46 14.35
N THR A 387 6.89 -14.52 14.99
CA THR A 387 8.27 -14.57 15.49
C THR A 387 8.94 -15.92 15.29
N THR A 388 10.24 -15.88 15.00
CA THR A 388 11.08 -17.07 14.84
C THR A 388 12.30 -16.95 15.73
N SER A 389 12.67 -18.05 16.40
CA SER A 389 13.94 -18.10 17.12
C SER A 389 15.11 -17.99 16.14
N ILE A 390 16.07 -17.16 16.48
CA ILE A 390 17.33 -17.01 15.76
C ILE A 390 18.54 -17.33 16.63
N GLU A 391 18.31 -17.89 17.82
CA GLU A 391 19.35 -18.38 18.71
C GLU A 391 20.35 -19.27 17.97
N GLY A 392 21.64 -19.05 18.21
CA GLY A 392 22.73 -19.83 17.62
C GLY A 392 22.96 -19.56 16.12
N LYS A 393 22.06 -18.86 15.42
CA LYS A 393 22.30 -18.42 14.04
C LYS A 393 23.38 -17.36 14.02
N THR A 394 24.15 -17.30 12.93
CA THR A 394 25.12 -16.22 12.74
C THR A 394 24.39 -14.90 12.51
N MET A 395 24.95 -13.81 13.01
CA MET A 395 24.43 -12.47 12.77
C MET A 395 24.45 -12.12 11.28
N ALA A 396 25.47 -12.57 10.54
CA ALA A 396 25.57 -12.38 9.09
C ALA A 396 24.40 -13.04 8.33
N ASP A 397 24.02 -14.27 8.67
CA ASP A 397 22.92 -14.97 7.97
C ASP A 397 21.58 -14.29 8.22
N VAL A 398 21.30 -13.90 9.47
CA VAL A 398 20.08 -13.15 9.79
C VAL A 398 20.12 -11.76 9.14
N PHE A 399 21.29 -11.17 9.00
CA PHE A 399 21.45 -9.89 8.33
C PHE A 399 21.15 -9.99 6.83
N ALA A 400 21.62 -11.04 6.17
CA ALA A 400 21.25 -11.36 4.78
C ALA A 400 19.75 -11.63 4.64
N LEU A 401 19.15 -12.38 5.59
CA LEU A 401 17.71 -12.64 5.62
C LEU A 401 16.87 -11.34 5.73
N ILE A 402 17.25 -10.42 6.62
CA ILE A 402 16.53 -9.14 6.78
C ILE A 402 16.62 -8.29 5.51
N GLN A 403 17.79 -8.25 4.86
CA GLN A 403 17.95 -7.52 3.59
C GLN A 403 17.12 -8.14 2.47
N ALA A 404 17.09 -9.46 2.37
CA ALA A 404 16.33 -10.18 1.35
C ALA A 404 14.81 -10.03 1.50
N THR A 405 14.32 -9.65 2.69
CA THR A 405 12.89 -9.70 3.03
C THR A 405 12.26 -8.33 3.22
N ARG A 406 13.05 -7.25 3.15
CA ARG A 406 12.57 -5.87 3.20
C ARG A 406 12.40 -5.28 1.80
N THR A 407 11.28 -4.60 1.60
CA THR A 407 11.00 -3.83 0.39
C THR A 407 11.22 -2.34 0.69
N GLY A 408 12.40 -1.82 0.34
CA GLY A 408 12.77 -0.41 0.48
C GLY A 408 13.85 -0.11 1.52
N GLY A 409 15.02 0.33 1.04
CA GLY A 409 16.17 0.76 1.86
C GLY A 409 17.45 -0.04 1.53
N SER A 410 18.57 0.65 1.36
CA SER A 410 19.90 0.02 1.36
C SER A 410 20.30 -0.27 2.82
N ASN A 411 20.85 -1.45 3.14
CA ASN A 411 21.21 -1.92 4.50
C ASN A 411 20.04 -2.15 5.47
N TRP A 412 20.31 -2.40 6.76
CA TRP A 412 19.35 -2.72 7.84
C TRP A 412 18.36 -1.61 8.21
N GLY A 413 18.08 -0.70 7.29
CA GLY A 413 17.09 0.38 7.38
C GLY A 413 17.49 1.54 6.48
N LYS A 414 16.53 2.37 6.07
CA LYS A 414 16.83 3.58 5.28
C LYS A 414 17.53 4.61 6.17
N ALA A 415 18.85 4.69 6.12
CA ALA A 415 19.58 5.80 6.76
C ALA A 415 19.06 7.15 6.22
N PRO A 416 19.03 8.21 7.04
CA PRO A 416 18.76 9.55 6.56
C PRO A 416 19.65 9.93 5.38
N THR A 417 19.16 10.67 4.39
CA THR A 417 19.97 11.04 3.21
C THR A 417 21.13 11.98 3.56
N TRP A 418 21.02 12.70 4.67
CA TRP A 418 22.09 13.52 5.26
C TRP A 418 23.06 12.70 6.14
N PHE A 419 22.75 11.44 6.44
CA PHE A 419 23.65 10.58 7.19
C PHE A 419 24.81 10.16 6.29
N THR A 420 25.98 10.74 6.55
CA THR A 420 27.21 10.55 5.75
C THR A 420 28.06 9.38 6.22
N GLY A 421 27.67 8.69 7.29
CA GLY A 421 28.37 7.51 7.78
C GLY A 421 28.27 6.38 6.76
N THR A 422 29.39 6.03 6.11
CA THR A 422 29.46 4.80 5.32
C THR A 422 29.22 3.62 6.26
N VAL A 423 28.24 2.76 5.97
CA VAL A 423 28.04 1.54 6.77
C VAL A 423 29.21 0.61 6.51
N THR A 424 30.19 0.62 7.41
CA THR A 424 31.45 -0.14 7.32
C THR A 424 31.54 -1.26 8.34
N ALA A 425 30.69 -1.24 9.38
CA ALA A 425 30.73 -2.22 10.45
C ALA A 425 30.06 -3.54 10.03
N SER A 426 30.79 -4.65 10.20
CA SER A 426 30.29 -6.00 9.96
C SER A 426 29.97 -6.68 11.29
N VAL A 427 28.82 -7.35 11.36
CA VAL A 427 28.44 -8.21 12.48
C VAL A 427 29.27 -9.50 12.56
N GLY A 428 30.09 -9.79 11.53
CA GLY A 428 31.02 -10.92 11.51
C GLY A 428 30.36 -12.29 11.65
N SER A 429 31.09 -13.25 12.23
CA SER A 429 30.62 -14.62 12.49
C SER A 429 30.00 -14.80 13.88
N ALA A 430 29.75 -13.70 14.61
CA ALA A 430 29.10 -13.76 15.91
C ALA A 430 27.73 -14.44 15.79
N THR A 431 27.34 -15.18 16.81
CA THR A 431 26.03 -15.86 16.87
C THR A 431 25.09 -15.15 17.83
N PHE A 432 23.80 -15.29 17.57
CA PHE A 432 22.79 -14.76 18.47
C PHE A 432 22.72 -15.57 19.77
N PRO A 433 22.67 -14.91 20.93
CA PRO A 433 22.52 -15.58 22.22
C PRO A 433 21.12 -16.21 22.38
N ALA A 434 20.94 -16.97 23.46
CA ALA A 434 19.65 -17.50 23.86
C ALA A 434 18.57 -16.41 23.94
N ASP A 435 17.31 -16.79 23.69
CA ASP A 435 16.14 -15.89 23.63
C ASP A 435 16.16 -14.85 22.49
N SER A 436 17.11 -14.93 21.57
CA SER A 436 17.13 -14.06 20.39
C SER A 436 16.03 -14.42 19.41
N LYS A 437 15.21 -13.43 19.05
CA LYS A 437 14.05 -13.60 18.19
C LYS A 437 14.03 -12.58 17.06
N LEU A 438 13.69 -13.06 15.87
CA LEU A 438 13.31 -12.23 14.73
C LEU A 438 11.79 -12.03 14.79
N GLN A 439 11.35 -10.78 14.68
CA GLN A 439 9.94 -10.40 14.65
C GLN A 439 9.62 -9.89 13.25
N VAL A 440 8.65 -10.51 12.59
CA VAL A 440 8.10 -10.01 11.33
C VAL A 440 6.72 -9.46 11.61
N GLN A 441 6.50 -8.21 11.23
CA GLN A 441 5.22 -7.55 11.37
C GLN A 441 4.75 -7.05 10.01
N ASN A 442 3.62 -7.58 9.55
CA ASN A 442 2.88 -7.05 8.42
C ASN A 442 1.85 -6.06 8.96
N SER A 443 1.78 -4.87 8.39
CA SER A 443 0.85 -3.82 8.83
C SER A 443 0.06 -3.29 7.64
N VAL A 444 -1.20 -2.99 7.86
CA VAL A 444 -2.10 -2.34 6.90
C VAL A 444 -2.61 -1.07 7.53
N THR A 445 -2.41 0.07 6.88
CA THR A 445 -2.99 1.34 7.32
C THR A 445 -4.46 1.38 6.90
N THR A 446 -5.32 1.74 7.85
CA THR A 446 -6.77 1.86 7.64
C THR A 446 -7.23 3.31 7.70
N GLU A 447 -6.47 4.17 8.39
CA GLU A 447 -6.70 5.60 8.46
C GLU A 447 -5.37 6.34 8.47
N VAL A 448 -5.36 7.52 7.87
CA VAL A 448 -4.21 8.42 7.76
C VAL A 448 -4.69 9.86 7.83
N ALA A 449 -3.98 10.68 8.58
CA ALA A 449 -4.30 12.09 8.75
C ALA A 449 -3.78 12.94 7.59
N ILE A 450 -4.42 14.09 7.40
CA ILE A 450 -3.79 15.20 6.68
C ILE A 450 -2.63 15.71 7.53
N ALA A 451 -1.47 15.88 6.90
CA ALA A 451 -0.26 16.40 7.53
C ALA A 451 0.43 17.43 6.64
N TYR A 452 1.31 18.23 7.22
CA TYR A 452 2.18 19.12 6.48
C TYR A 452 3.50 19.36 7.23
N ASP A 453 4.52 19.70 6.45
CA ASP A 453 5.82 20.13 6.97
C ASP A 453 5.76 21.62 7.31
N VAL A 454 6.17 21.95 8.54
CA VAL A 454 6.10 23.30 9.12
C VAL A 454 7.25 24.21 8.69
N GLN A 455 8.24 23.68 7.95
CA GLN A 455 9.41 24.43 7.52
C GLN A 455 9.05 25.50 6.47
N SER A 456 9.90 26.53 6.40
CA SER A 456 9.67 27.68 5.53
C SER A 456 9.83 27.36 4.03
N ASP A 457 10.63 26.36 3.69
CA ASP A 457 10.79 25.87 2.32
C ASP A 457 9.60 25.03 1.83
N ASN A 458 8.76 24.56 2.75
CA ASN A 458 7.50 23.89 2.45
C ASN A 458 6.31 24.86 2.25
N ILE A 459 6.54 26.17 2.34
CA ILE A 459 5.54 27.19 2.01
C ILE A 459 5.35 27.24 0.49
N VAL A 460 4.09 27.26 0.05
CA VAL A 460 3.74 27.37 -1.36
C VAL A 460 4.16 28.73 -1.89
N THR A 461 4.94 28.75 -2.96
CA THR A 461 5.25 29.96 -3.71
C THR A 461 4.42 30.03 -4.99
N VAL A 462 3.89 31.20 -5.30
CA VAL A 462 3.15 31.48 -6.54
C VAL A 462 3.82 32.61 -7.30
N ALA A 463 3.73 32.57 -8.64
CA ALA A 463 4.22 33.66 -9.47
C ALA A 463 3.40 34.95 -9.25
N ASP A 464 4.01 36.09 -9.55
CA ASP A 464 3.30 37.36 -9.58
C ASP A 464 2.14 37.34 -10.60
N ALA A 465 1.17 38.24 -10.42
CA ALA A 465 -0.11 38.22 -11.12
C ALA A 465 -0.02 38.12 -12.64
N ASP A 466 0.82 38.98 -13.20
CA ASP A 466 1.07 39.16 -14.62
C ASP A 466 1.86 37.98 -15.20
N VAL A 467 2.78 37.41 -14.43
CA VAL A 467 3.52 36.20 -14.80
C VAL A 467 2.60 34.96 -14.77
N ALA A 468 1.75 34.86 -13.75
CA ALA A 468 0.78 33.78 -13.56
C ALA A 468 -0.32 33.76 -14.64
N ALA A 469 -0.56 34.88 -15.32
CA ALA A 469 -1.49 34.96 -16.44
C ALA A 469 -1.00 34.18 -17.68
N GLY A 470 0.28 33.83 -17.76
CA GLY A 470 0.87 33.18 -18.92
C GLY A 470 0.91 34.10 -20.15
N GLY A 471 0.95 33.54 -21.35
CA GLY A 471 0.91 34.31 -22.59
C GLY A 471 1.67 33.67 -23.74
N ASP A 472 1.69 34.34 -24.89
CA ASP A 472 2.43 33.91 -26.07
C ASP A 472 3.63 34.81 -26.31
N ALA A 473 4.81 34.33 -25.90
CA ALA A 473 6.08 35.04 -26.09
C ALA A 473 6.59 35.00 -27.53
N VAL A 474 6.05 34.10 -28.37
CA VAL A 474 6.35 34.06 -29.80
C VAL A 474 5.63 35.21 -30.51
N ALA A 475 4.36 35.43 -30.16
CA ALA A 475 3.56 36.52 -30.71
C ALA A 475 3.90 37.88 -30.10
N ASN A 476 4.24 37.92 -28.81
CA ASN A 476 4.54 39.15 -28.09
C ASN A 476 5.68 38.94 -27.08
N SER A 477 6.88 39.40 -27.41
CA SER A 477 8.06 39.28 -26.53
C SER A 477 7.94 40.07 -25.22
N GLY A 478 6.99 41.00 -25.10
CA GLY A 478 6.76 41.82 -23.92
C GLY A 478 5.80 41.23 -22.89
N VAL A 479 5.29 40.00 -23.07
CA VAL A 479 4.48 39.33 -22.04
C VAL A 479 5.31 39.13 -20.77
N ALA A 480 4.73 39.36 -19.59
CA ALA A 480 5.45 39.33 -18.32
C ALA A 480 6.20 38.00 -18.09
N CYS A 481 5.62 36.88 -18.52
CA CYS A 481 6.24 35.56 -18.44
C CYS A 481 7.48 35.37 -19.35
N ASN A 482 7.83 36.34 -20.21
CA ASN A 482 9.03 36.36 -21.04
C ASN A 482 10.03 37.46 -20.66
N THR A 483 9.76 38.20 -19.58
CA THR A 483 10.61 39.29 -19.10
C THR A 483 11.44 38.86 -17.89
N ALA A 484 12.27 39.74 -17.35
CA ALA A 484 13.03 39.48 -16.12
C ALA A 484 12.09 39.09 -14.94
N GLN A 485 10.86 39.61 -14.97
CA GLN A 485 9.79 39.36 -14.01
C GLN A 485 9.35 37.88 -13.99
N ALA A 486 9.65 37.07 -15.01
CA ALA A 486 9.24 35.66 -15.06
C ALA A 486 9.75 34.81 -13.88
N ASN A 487 10.74 35.29 -13.14
CA ASN A 487 11.28 34.65 -11.93
C ASN A 487 10.70 35.22 -10.63
N ASN A 488 9.86 36.25 -10.70
CA ASN A 488 9.23 36.83 -9.52
C ASN A 488 8.14 35.89 -9.00
N ALA A 489 8.29 35.52 -7.73
CA ALA A 489 7.33 34.73 -7.00
C ALA A 489 7.28 35.19 -5.54
N SER A 490 6.13 34.98 -4.92
CA SER A 490 5.89 35.29 -3.51
C SER A 490 5.26 34.10 -2.80
N GLN A 491 5.40 34.06 -1.48
CA GLN A 491 4.72 33.06 -0.65
C GLN A 491 3.21 33.28 -0.71
N ALA A 492 2.46 32.21 -0.92
CA ALA A 492 1.01 32.24 -0.83
C ALA A 492 0.59 32.34 0.63
N VAL A 493 -0.18 33.38 0.95
CA VAL A 493 -0.71 33.61 2.30
C VAL A 493 -2.14 33.08 2.48
N THR A 494 -2.86 32.84 1.38
CA THR A 494 -4.22 32.29 1.37
C THR A 494 -4.42 31.28 0.24
N LEU A 495 -5.37 30.35 0.41
CA LEU A 495 -5.81 29.41 -0.63
C LEU A 495 -6.38 30.14 -1.84
N GLU A 496 -7.05 31.27 -1.64
CA GLU A 496 -7.55 32.13 -2.72
C GLU A 496 -6.40 32.63 -3.61
N THR A 497 -5.25 32.95 -3.01
CA THR A 497 -4.05 33.36 -3.77
C THR A 497 -3.53 32.21 -4.61
N VAL A 498 -3.51 30.98 -4.07
CA VAL A 498 -3.14 29.78 -4.84
C VAL A 498 -4.10 29.55 -6.00
N ILE A 499 -5.41 29.66 -5.79
CA ILE A 499 -6.43 29.51 -6.83
C ILE A 499 -6.23 30.55 -7.94
N ALA A 500 -6.11 31.83 -7.58
CA ALA A 500 -6.05 32.93 -8.54
C ALA A 500 -4.74 32.96 -9.36
N ARG A 501 -3.63 32.46 -8.80
CA ARG A 501 -2.31 32.47 -9.46
C ARG A 501 -1.97 31.19 -10.23
N ASN A 502 -2.93 30.27 -10.38
CA ASN A 502 -2.71 29.03 -11.11
C ASN A 502 -3.84 28.74 -12.13
N PRO A 503 -4.06 29.63 -13.13
CA PRO A 503 -5.17 29.52 -14.08
C PRO A 503 -4.96 28.44 -15.17
N GLY A 504 -3.75 27.91 -15.34
CA GLY A 504 -3.43 26.87 -16.33
C GLY A 504 -3.14 27.39 -17.74
N THR A 505 -2.94 28.68 -17.93
CA THR A 505 -2.51 29.24 -19.23
C THR A 505 -0.98 29.19 -19.32
N PRO A 506 -0.35 28.47 -20.27
CA PRO A 506 1.11 28.42 -20.34
C PRO A 506 1.72 29.74 -20.83
N CYS A 507 3.02 29.90 -20.58
CA CYS A 507 3.85 30.82 -21.36
C CYS A 507 4.43 30.06 -22.57
N SER A 508 4.04 30.43 -23.78
CA SER A 508 4.46 29.78 -25.02
C SER A 508 5.71 30.43 -25.60
N TYR A 509 6.74 29.64 -25.89
CA TYR A 509 7.97 30.07 -26.55
C TYR A 509 8.17 29.31 -27.86
N ALA A 510 9.05 29.84 -28.71
CA ALA A 510 9.58 29.13 -29.86
C ALA A 510 10.35 27.89 -29.39
N ALA A 511 10.67 26.98 -30.32
CA ALA A 511 11.49 25.82 -30.03
C ALA A 511 12.79 26.25 -29.33
N GLY A 512 13.03 25.70 -28.14
CA GLY A 512 14.24 25.93 -27.39
C GLY A 512 15.26 24.83 -27.69
N THR A 513 16.54 25.16 -27.62
CA THR A 513 17.62 24.17 -27.67
C THR A 513 18.32 24.07 -26.31
N LEU A 514 18.96 22.94 -26.06
CA LEU A 514 19.95 22.81 -24.99
C LEU A 514 21.13 21.97 -25.48
N THR A 515 22.33 22.37 -25.10
CA THR A 515 23.55 21.57 -25.29
C THR A 515 23.71 20.64 -24.10
N GLY A 516 23.97 19.36 -24.36
CA GLY A 516 24.13 18.32 -23.35
C GLY A 516 25.40 17.49 -23.54
N LEU A 517 25.32 16.21 -23.17
CA LEU A 517 26.45 15.28 -23.17
C LEU A 517 27.17 15.26 -24.53
N ASN A 518 28.50 15.35 -24.50
CA ASN A 518 29.37 15.40 -25.68
C ASN A 518 29.10 16.56 -26.64
N GLY A 519 28.53 17.67 -26.16
CA GLY A 519 28.20 18.83 -26.99
C GLY A 519 26.98 18.62 -27.90
N GLN A 520 26.22 17.55 -27.69
CA GLN A 520 25.02 17.28 -28.48
C GLN A 520 23.94 18.33 -28.21
N THR A 521 23.29 18.79 -29.27
CA THR A 521 22.19 19.75 -29.16
C THR A 521 20.85 19.02 -29.23
N PHE A 522 20.01 19.25 -28.23
CA PHE A 522 18.66 18.72 -28.15
C PHE A 522 17.64 19.83 -28.31
N SER A 523 16.57 19.57 -29.07
CA SER A 523 15.47 20.51 -29.28
C SER A 523 14.26 20.16 -28.42
N SER A 524 13.54 21.17 -27.98
CA SER A 524 12.23 21.02 -27.33
C SER A 524 11.15 20.64 -28.35
N LEU A 525 9.96 20.32 -27.84
CA LEU A 525 8.73 20.35 -28.65
C LEU A 525 8.43 21.79 -29.11
N THR A 526 7.58 21.90 -30.14
CA THR A 526 7.08 23.17 -30.69
C THR A 526 5.55 23.20 -30.60
N PRO A 527 4.94 24.17 -29.88
CA PRO A 527 5.59 25.21 -29.08
C PRO A 527 6.25 24.64 -27.80
N ASN A 528 7.29 25.34 -27.32
CA ASN A 528 7.89 25.07 -26.01
C ASN A 528 7.09 25.82 -24.95
N THR A 529 6.22 25.15 -24.22
CA THR A 529 5.31 25.82 -23.27
C THR A 529 5.80 25.66 -21.84
N ALA A 530 5.95 26.75 -21.08
CA ALA A 530 6.22 26.74 -19.65
C ALA A 530 4.93 26.81 -18.85
N TRP A 531 4.79 25.92 -17.87
CA TRP A 531 3.57 25.79 -17.06
C TRP A 531 3.82 25.96 -15.56
N GLY A 532 5.08 26.11 -15.14
CA GLY A 532 5.46 26.18 -13.73
C GLY A 532 4.84 27.35 -12.97
N ASN A 533 4.66 28.48 -13.65
CA ASN A 533 4.16 29.72 -13.05
C ASN A 533 2.63 29.83 -13.06
N THR A 534 1.94 28.94 -13.76
CA THR A 534 0.49 29.04 -14.01
C THR A 534 -0.26 27.79 -13.58
N THR A 535 0.44 26.81 -13.00
CA THR A 535 -0.12 25.60 -12.40
C THR A 535 0.59 25.33 -11.09
N THR A 536 -0.02 24.57 -10.19
CA THR A 536 0.59 24.19 -8.92
C THR A 536 0.97 22.70 -8.90
N SER A 537 1.97 22.35 -8.08
CA SER A 537 2.55 21.01 -8.05
C SER A 537 1.65 20.03 -7.30
N MET A 538 1.34 18.90 -7.93
CA MET A 538 0.65 17.80 -7.25
C MET A 538 1.59 16.65 -6.91
N GLY A 539 2.70 16.52 -7.64
CA GLY A 539 3.74 15.54 -7.38
C GLY A 539 4.63 15.33 -8.60
N ASN A 540 5.57 14.41 -8.48
CA ASN A 540 6.48 14.00 -9.55
C ASN A 540 6.49 12.48 -9.64
N LEU A 541 6.52 11.95 -10.86
CA LEU A 541 6.72 10.54 -11.15
C LEU A 541 8.05 10.34 -11.88
N GLY A 542 8.76 9.27 -11.55
CA GLY A 542 10.10 8.98 -12.06
C GLY A 542 11.22 9.46 -11.13
N SER A 543 12.40 8.90 -11.33
CA SER A 543 13.61 9.11 -10.53
C SER A 543 14.81 9.60 -11.35
N ALA A 544 14.60 9.97 -12.62
CA ALA A 544 15.69 10.44 -13.47
C ALA A 544 16.31 11.70 -12.88
N ALA A 545 17.63 11.69 -12.69
CA ALA A 545 18.35 12.86 -12.21
C ALA A 545 18.27 14.01 -13.22
N LEU A 546 18.29 15.25 -12.72
CA LEU A 546 18.47 16.40 -13.59
C LEU A 546 19.88 16.38 -14.16
N GLY A 547 19.99 16.70 -15.45
CA GLY A 547 21.26 16.89 -16.12
C GLY A 547 21.84 18.28 -15.87
N THR A 548 23.08 18.44 -16.26
CA THR A 548 23.73 19.74 -16.48
C THR A 548 23.92 19.94 -17.99
N SER A 549 24.50 21.07 -18.40
CA SER A 549 24.88 21.30 -19.80
C SER A 549 25.91 20.28 -20.33
N SER A 550 26.55 19.49 -19.47
CA SER A 550 27.50 18.44 -19.87
C SER A 550 27.00 17.01 -19.65
N THR A 551 25.84 16.80 -19.01
CA THR A 551 25.32 15.46 -18.67
C THR A 551 23.92 15.17 -19.19
N ALA A 552 23.18 16.18 -19.67
CA ALA A 552 21.85 15.96 -20.23
C ALA A 552 21.93 15.07 -21.50
N THR A 553 21.10 14.02 -21.54
CA THR A 553 20.98 13.10 -22.69
C THR A 553 19.76 13.39 -23.57
N GLY A 554 19.02 14.46 -23.26
CA GLY A 554 17.82 14.88 -23.98
C GLY A 554 17.30 16.22 -23.47
N TYR A 555 16.35 16.84 -24.18
CA TYR A 555 15.73 18.11 -23.75
C TYR A 555 14.87 17.94 -22.48
N TYR A 556 14.22 16.78 -22.37
CA TYR A 556 13.39 16.38 -21.24
C TYR A 556 13.96 15.14 -20.56
N THR A 557 13.74 15.04 -19.25
CA THR A 557 13.98 13.79 -18.51
C THR A 557 12.87 12.76 -18.81
N GLY A 558 13.05 11.53 -18.34
CA GLY A 558 11.98 10.53 -18.28
C GLY A 558 10.89 10.80 -17.23
N ASN A 559 11.08 11.81 -16.37
CA ASN A 559 10.12 12.11 -15.30
C ASN A 559 8.86 12.80 -15.83
N LYS A 560 7.74 12.56 -15.16
CA LYS A 560 6.47 13.27 -15.36
C LYS A 560 6.20 14.17 -14.16
N ARG A 561 5.75 15.41 -14.42
CA ARG A 561 5.30 16.33 -13.37
C ARG A 561 3.78 16.35 -13.34
N LEU A 562 3.19 16.04 -12.20
CA LEU A 562 1.74 16.09 -12.00
C LEU A 562 1.38 17.49 -11.52
N ARG A 563 0.41 18.13 -12.19
CA ARG A 563 0.02 19.52 -11.94
C ARG A 563 -1.49 19.68 -11.88
N VAL A 564 -1.93 20.76 -11.27
CA VAL A 564 -3.33 21.20 -11.28
C VAL A 564 -3.43 22.70 -11.59
N SER A 565 -4.48 23.07 -12.31
CA SER A 565 -4.93 24.46 -12.49
C SER A 565 -6.35 24.63 -11.98
N PHE A 566 -6.73 25.88 -11.73
CA PHE A 566 -8.03 26.24 -11.19
C PHE A 566 -8.79 27.11 -12.19
N ALA A 567 -10.08 26.85 -12.36
CA ALA A 567 -10.94 27.71 -13.17
C ALA A 567 -11.08 29.13 -12.57
N GLY A 568 -10.93 29.26 -11.25
CA GLY A 568 -11.04 30.53 -10.53
C GLY A 568 -12.47 31.06 -10.38
N GLY A 569 -12.59 32.29 -9.87
CA GLY A 569 -13.89 32.92 -9.59
C GLY A 569 -14.70 32.15 -8.55
N SER A 570 -15.99 31.96 -8.81
CA SER A 570 -16.89 31.17 -7.96
C SER A 570 -16.88 29.66 -8.27
N SER A 571 -16.04 29.21 -9.20
CA SER A 571 -15.94 27.81 -9.59
C SER A 571 -14.97 27.05 -8.70
N ASN A 572 -15.33 25.83 -8.31
CA ASN A 572 -14.42 24.89 -7.66
C ASN A 572 -13.80 23.88 -8.65
N ALA A 573 -14.01 24.07 -9.95
CA ALA A 573 -13.48 23.17 -10.98
C ALA A 573 -11.96 23.29 -11.12
N VAL A 574 -11.33 22.13 -11.35
CA VAL A 574 -9.89 22.02 -11.59
C VAL A 574 -9.59 21.19 -12.82
N THR A 575 -8.46 21.46 -13.46
CA THR A 575 -7.91 20.63 -14.53
C THR A 575 -6.60 20.01 -14.06
N PHE A 576 -6.45 18.71 -14.26
CA PHE A 576 -5.24 17.97 -13.90
C PHE A 576 -4.38 17.71 -15.13
N TYR A 577 -3.07 17.77 -14.96
CA TYR A 577 -2.11 17.61 -16.04
C TYR A 577 -0.98 16.65 -15.70
N THR A 578 -0.48 15.98 -16.72
CA THR A 578 0.88 15.43 -16.74
C THR A 578 1.76 16.31 -17.62
N CYS A 579 2.95 16.63 -17.16
CA CYS A 579 3.86 17.54 -17.87
C CYS A 579 5.25 16.93 -18.01
N LEU A 580 5.96 17.33 -19.05
CA LEU A 580 7.37 17.01 -19.21
C LEU A 580 8.23 17.82 -18.24
N GLN A 581 9.36 17.25 -17.83
CA GLN A 581 10.35 17.94 -17.00
C GLN A 581 11.59 18.27 -17.83
N ARG A 582 11.95 19.55 -17.93
CA ARG A 582 13.18 19.98 -18.62
C ARG A 582 14.42 19.44 -17.91
N SER A 583 15.34 18.87 -18.68
CA SER A 583 16.50 18.11 -18.14
C SER A 583 17.44 18.92 -17.25
N ILE A 584 17.67 20.20 -17.57
CA ILE A 584 18.75 20.98 -16.94
C ILE A 584 18.35 21.75 -15.68
N ASN A 585 17.06 21.97 -15.46
CA ASN A 585 16.57 22.80 -14.34
C ASN A 585 15.22 22.34 -13.78
N GLY A 586 14.70 21.21 -14.25
CA GLY A 586 13.46 20.65 -13.76
C GLY A 586 12.19 21.43 -14.14
N SER A 587 12.27 22.46 -14.99
CA SER A 587 11.12 23.29 -15.36
C SER A 587 9.97 22.44 -15.91
N THR A 588 8.74 22.73 -15.45
CA THR A 588 7.50 22.11 -15.93
C THR A 588 7.17 22.59 -17.34
N ARG A 589 7.11 21.67 -18.30
CA ARG A 589 6.94 21.96 -19.73
C ARG A 589 5.86 21.12 -20.38
N ASN A 590 5.23 21.64 -21.43
CA ASN A 590 4.38 20.89 -22.35
C ASN A 590 3.40 19.95 -21.62
N CYS A 591 2.51 20.54 -20.82
CA CYS A 591 1.50 19.79 -20.09
C CYS A 591 0.39 19.28 -21.00
N THR A 592 -0.07 18.06 -20.73
CA THR A 592 -1.24 17.42 -21.34
C THR A 592 -2.30 17.24 -20.27
N THR A 593 -3.54 17.62 -20.57
CA THR A 593 -4.69 17.39 -19.69
C THR A 593 -4.92 15.89 -19.54
N VAL A 594 -5.03 15.42 -18.29
CA VAL A 594 -5.31 14.01 -17.96
C VAL A 594 -6.63 13.80 -17.23
N GLY A 595 -7.32 14.89 -16.87
CA GLY A 595 -8.65 14.82 -16.31
C GLY A 595 -9.11 16.15 -15.72
N THR A 596 -10.34 16.15 -15.22
CA THR A 596 -10.93 17.29 -14.51
C THR A 596 -11.50 16.79 -13.19
N GLY A 597 -11.68 17.71 -12.26
CA GLY A 597 -12.29 17.41 -10.97
C GLY A 597 -12.71 18.68 -10.27
N THR A 598 -12.81 18.60 -8.95
CA THR A 598 -13.14 19.75 -8.10
C THR A 598 -12.22 19.80 -6.89
N TYR A 599 -12.14 20.97 -6.26
CA TYR A 599 -11.58 21.11 -4.93
C TYR A 599 -12.67 21.43 -3.89
N THR A 600 -12.36 21.13 -2.64
CA THR A 600 -13.15 21.51 -1.47
C THR A 600 -12.21 22.12 -0.44
N ILE A 601 -12.62 23.22 0.19
CA ILE A 601 -11.90 23.83 1.32
C ILE A 601 -12.69 23.55 2.60
N THR A 602 -12.07 22.88 3.57
CA THR A 602 -12.67 22.53 4.85
C THR A 602 -11.90 23.18 5.98
N THR A 603 -12.60 23.72 6.98
CA THR A 603 -11.97 24.21 8.21
C THR A 603 -11.69 23.03 9.15
N LEU A 604 -10.41 22.84 9.51
CA LEU A 604 -9.95 21.83 10.47
C LEU A 604 -9.22 22.56 11.61
N GLY A 605 -9.92 22.76 12.72
CA GLY A 605 -9.41 23.57 13.84
C GLY A 605 -9.16 25.02 13.40
N ASP A 606 -7.90 25.47 13.54
CA ASP A 606 -7.43 26.79 13.13
C ASP A 606 -6.90 26.86 11.69
N ALA A 607 -7.01 25.77 10.92
CA ALA A 607 -6.55 25.69 9.53
C ALA A 607 -7.71 25.60 8.54
N ARG A 608 -7.45 26.05 7.30
CA ARG A 608 -8.28 25.76 6.12
C ARG A 608 -7.51 24.78 5.24
N VAL A 609 -8.13 23.66 4.87
CA VAL A 609 -7.49 22.64 4.06
C VAL A 609 -8.22 22.44 2.74
N MET A 610 -7.49 22.57 1.65
CA MET A 610 -7.96 22.27 0.30
C MET A 610 -7.64 20.82 -0.07
N THR A 611 -8.67 20.05 -0.39
CA THR A 611 -8.59 18.68 -0.92
C THR A 611 -9.19 18.62 -2.32
N PHE A 612 -8.78 17.63 -3.11
CA PHE A 612 -9.27 17.42 -4.48
C PHE A 612 -10.10 16.14 -4.58
N SER A 613 -11.05 16.10 -5.52
CA SER A 613 -11.80 14.91 -5.90
C SER A 613 -11.69 14.61 -7.38
N ALA A 614 -11.99 13.35 -7.76
CA ALA A 614 -11.81 12.83 -9.11
C ALA A 614 -10.36 12.95 -9.62
N LEU A 615 -9.39 12.60 -8.76
CA LEU A 615 -7.99 12.53 -9.16
C LEU A 615 -7.81 11.48 -10.27
N PRO A 616 -7.17 11.81 -11.40
CA PRO A 616 -6.97 10.87 -12.50
C PRO A 616 -6.07 9.70 -12.12
N ALA A 617 -6.20 8.57 -12.82
CA ALA A 617 -5.39 7.36 -12.60
C ALA A 617 -3.87 7.63 -12.61
N ALA A 618 -3.38 8.60 -13.39
CA ALA A 618 -1.97 8.99 -13.38
C ALA A 618 -1.46 9.44 -11.99
N PHE A 619 -2.34 9.90 -11.11
CA PHE A 619 -2.01 10.32 -9.74
C PHE A 619 -2.03 9.13 -8.75
N ALA A 620 -2.56 7.98 -9.16
CA ALA A 620 -2.53 6.74 -8.37
C ALA A 620 -1.10 6.33 -7.99
N ALA A 621 -0.12 6.61 -8.86
CA ALA A 621 1.29 6.30 -8.66
C ALA A 621 1.98 7.08 -7.53
N LEU A 622 1.40 8.19 -7.06
CA LEU A 622 1.90 8.88 -5.87
C LEU A 622 1.52 8.09 -4.61
N THR A 623 2.41 8.08 -3.61
CA THR A 623 2.13 7.46 -2.30
C THR A 623 1.25 8.33 -1.39
N TYR A 624 0.85 9.50 -1.86
CA TYR A 624 0.05 10.48 -1.13
C TYR A 624 -0.87 11.23 -2.09
N ASP A 625 -1.96 11.76 -1.54
CA ASP A 625 -2.76 12.79 -2.18
C ASP A 625 -2.27 14.17 -1.72
N ARG A 626 -1.98 15.05 -2.68
CA ARG A 626 -1.59 16.43 -2.38
C ARG A 626 -2.78 17.19 -1.80
N VAL A 627 -2.53 17.93 -0.72
CA VAL A 627 -3.47 18.91 -0.18
C VAL A 627 -2.75 20.25 0.02
N PHE A 628 -3.52 21.32 0.25
CA PHE A 628 -2.97 22.63 0.63
C PHE A 628 -3.51 23.02 1.99
N VAL A 629 -2.63 23.40 2.92
CA VAL A 629 -2.99 23.75 4.29
C VAL A 629 -2.71 25.23 4.50
N GLU A 630 -3.75 26.05 4.60
CA GLU A 630 -3.65 27.45 5.02
C GLU A 630 -3.76 27.53 6.54
N ARG A 631 -2.68 27.98 7.18
CA ARG A 631 -2.60 28.12 8.64
C ARG A 631 -1.54 29.16 9.00
N ALA A 632 -1.75 29.91 10.08
CA ALA A 632 -0.81 30.91 10.57
C ALA A 632 -0.34 31.95 9.52
N GLY A 633 -1.23 32.32 8.58
CA GLY A 633 -0.95 33.32 7.55
C GLY A 633 -0.11 32.83 6.37
N GLN A 634 0.05 31.51 6.21
CA GLN A 634 0.81 30.89 5.14
C GLN A 634 0.02 29.71 4.56
N VAL A 635 0.30 29.36 3.30
CA VAL A 635 -0.16 28.11 2.69
C VAL A 635 1.01 27.15 2.58
N TYR A 636 0.87 25.97 3.16
CA TYR A 636 1.84 24.89 3.09
C TYR A 636 1.42 23.85 2.07
N TRP A 637 2.43 23.23 1.46
CA TRP A 637 2.24 21.95 0.82
C TRP A 637 1.91 20.90 1.87
N GLY A 638 0.66 20.44 1.90
CA GLY A 638 0.25 19.33 2.73
C GLY A 638 0.14 18.03 1.93
N TYR A 639 -0.03 16.94 2.65
CA TYR A 639 -0.26 15.64 2.07
C TYR A 639 -1.24 14.85 2.94
N LYS A 640 -1.92 13.90 2.31
CA LYS A 640 -2.58 12.79 2.99
C LYS A 640 -1.99 11.54 2.39
N ASP A 641 -1.27 10.76 3.18
CA ASP A 641 -0.71 9.49 2.69
C ASP A 641 -1.83 8.59 2.17
N LYS A 642 -1.53 7.72 1.22
CA LYS A 642 -2.48 6.69 0.80
C LYS A 642 -2.46 5.53 1.79
N LEU A 643 -3.57 4.80 1.84
CA LEU A 643 -3.57 3.55 2.59
C LEU A 643 -2.58 2.59 1.92
N SER A 644 -1.81 1.90 2.74
CA SER A 644 -0.74 1.04 2.29
C SER A 644 -0.59 -0.16 3.20
N SER A 645 0.02 -1.19 2.64
CA SER A 645 0.41 -2.39 3.36
C SER A 645 1.92 -2.47 3.33
N TYR A 646 2.55 -2.66 4.50
CA TYR A 646 4.00 -2.69 4.62
C TYR A 646 4.47 -3.77 5.60
N LYS A 647 5.63 -4.34 5.30
CA LYS A 647 6.29 -5.36 6.11
C LYS A 647 7.49 -4.76 6.81
N VAL A 648 7.56 -4.94 8.13
CA VAL A 648 8.73 -4.60 8.94
C VAL A 648 9.30 -5.85 9.59
N VAL A 649 10.63 -5.88 9.68
CA VAL A 649 11.37 -6.94 10.34
C VAL A 649 12.19 -6.30 11.45
N ARG A 650 12.11 -6.84 12.66
CA ARG A 650 12.73 -6.29 13.87
C ARG A 650 13.40 -7.38 14.68
N LEU A 651 14.42 -7.02 15.43
CA LEU A 651 14.99 -7.90 16.46
C LEU A 651 14.35 -7.61 17.81
N ASN A 652 14.07 -8.63 18.62
CA ASN A 652 13.71 -8.41 20.02
C ASN A 652 14.89 -7.82 20.81
N GLY A 653 14.65 -7.37 22.05
CA GLY A 653 15.66 -6.68 22.84
C GLY A 653 16.97 -7.45 23.04
N THR A 654 16.89 -8.77 23.26
CA THR A 654 18.07 -9.64 23.41
C THR A 654 18.92 -9.66 22.13
N ALA A 655 18.30 -9.93 20.99
CA ALA A 655 18.99 -9.94 19.70
C ALA A 655 19.48 -8.53 19.31
N GLY A 656 18.67 -7.51 19.57
CA GLY A 656 18.99 -6.11 19.29
C GLY A 656 20.23 -5.65 20.06
N ASN A 657 20.30 -5.91 21.37
CA ASN A 657 21.48 -5.57 22.16
C ASN A 657 22.72 -6.38 21.78
N ALA A 658 22.55 -7.64 21.36
CA ALA A 658 23.66 -8.43 20.82
C ALA A 658 24.25 -7.78 19.56
N VAL A 659 23.40 -7.32 18.63
CA VAL A 659 23.85 -6.60 17.43
C VAL A 659 24.47 -5.24 17.77
N LEU A 660 23.85 -4.44 18.63
CA LEU A 660 24.40 -3.13 19.04
C LEU A 660 25.79 -3.30 19.67
N SER A 661 25.94 -4.28 20.57
CA SER A 661 27.24 -4.59 21.20
C SER A 661 28.27 -5.05 20.17
N GLN A 662 27.89 -5.92 19.24
CA GLN A 662 28.78 -6.41 18.19
C GLN A 662 29.25 -5.30 17.25
N LEU A 663 28.43 -4.27 17.04
CA LEU A 663 28.75 -3.08 16.24
C LEU A 663 29.47 -1.99 17.03
N GLY A 664 29.74 -2.20 18.33
CA GLY A 664 30.36 -1.19 19.20
C GLY A 664 29.46 0.02 19.49
N LEU A 665 28.15 -0.15 19.39
CA LEU A 665 27.14 0.88 19.65
C LEU A 665 26.58 0.78 21.08
N PRO A 666 26.03 1.87 21.63
CA PRO A 666 25.34 1.83 22.91
C PRO A 666 24.19 0.81 22.89
N THR A 667 24.12 -0.04 23.91
CA THR A 667 22.96 -0.91 24.13
C THR A 667 21.77 -0.09 24.63
N PHE A 668 20.57 -0.64 24.46
CA PHE A 668 19.33 0.01 24.85
C PHE A 668 18.66 -0.74 26.01
N THR A 669 18.16 0.03 26.97
CA THR A 669 17.34 -0.47 28.10
C THR A 669 15.99 0.26 28.07
N PRO A 670 14.87 -0.49 27.94
CA PRO A 670 13.50 0.05 27.88
C PRO A 670 13.03 0.85 29.09
#